data_AF-A0A1S7TIP7-F1
#
_entry.id   AF-A0A1S7TIP7-F1
#
_cell.length_a   1.000
_cell.length_b   1.000
_cell.length_c   1.000
_cell.angle_alpha   90.00
_cell.angle_beta   90.00
_cell.angle_gamma   90.00
#
_symmetry.space_group_name_H-M   'P 1'
#
loop_
_entity.id
_entity.type
_entity.pdbx_description
1 polymer ?
#
loop_
_entity_poly.entity_id
_entity_poly.type
_entity_poly.pdbx_seq_one_letter_code
_entity_poly.pdbx_strand_id
1 'polypeptide(L)'
;MHIFRIRILLPALFGITVLFSIAQGIASMRSVAEMDRQASNIVLRMERSLIVADLGDRLNDIRRNYLAVMTSATPEARNALFQRILKAQEERVQAFDIYAAELKSPSIIEKFQRLNVMVANYEAMGAELKKIVITGDVDAARAQVARMTPVGNAAGALMKEMIEDNRQRGLADQQAAEAAGHFAFFMSLGGMLVAAAVALVAALFSFLRISRPINDITRAMNGLAAGDNDSSIPHSGRRDEIGEMAAAVAVFRDNAIERERLEREAEVNRSLSEQERTEQEARKAQEAEEIRFAVENLGAGLKKLSRGDMTCRLDAAFAERLDGLRGDFNESVATLQAALRSVGENAGAIDAGAGEILAAAGDLSHRTEQQASSVEETAAALEQVTTAVKDSAQRAAEAGEIVERARESAEMSGQIVTRTVLAVQDIEKSANEISNIISVIDEIAFQTNLLALNAGVEAARAGDAGKGFAVVAQEVRELAQRSANAAKEIKVLIHRSGEQVREGVALVGRTGEALAGIVDEVREINRHVASIVTSTREQSTGLSEISAAVNLMDQGTQKNAAMVEQTTAASGSLASQASALNMLLAQFKLRDAAENILVAGPASVPQPSPARAMGQKIAAAFGGGRQAAASAQEWSEF
;
A
#
# COMPACT_ATOMS: atom_id res chain seq x y z
N MET A 1 -44.42 -56.69 20.64
CA MET A 1 -43.83 -55.42 20.17
C MET A 1 -44.82 -54.76 19.22
N HIS A 2 -45.37 -53.59 19.58
CA HIS A 2 -46.25 -52.82 18.70
C HIS A 2 -45.45 -52.36 17.48
N ILE A 3 -45.75 -52.94 16.32
CA ILE A 3 -45.11 -52.60 15.04
C ILE A 3 -45.73 -51.28 14.58
N PHE A 4 -44.95 -50.20 14.57
CA PHE A 4 -45.39 -48.91 14.05
C PHE A 4 -45.73 -49.04 12.56
N ARG A 5 -46.90 -48.51 12.18
CA ARG A 5 -47.37 -48.42 10.80
C ARG A 5 -46.41 -47.60 9.95
N ILE A 6 -46.17 -48.04 8.70
CA ILE A 6 -45.17 -47.43 7.79
C ILE A 6 -45.49 -45.94 7.57
N ARG A 7 -46.78 -45.59 7.51
CA ARG A 7 -47.27 -44.21 7.32
C ARG A 7 -46.90 -43.23 8.44
N ILE A 8 -46.55 -43.71 9.63
CA ILE A 8 -46.20 -42.88 10.80
C ILE A 8 -44.68 -42.82 10.97
N LEU A 9 -43.99 -43.93 10.68
CA LEU A 9 -42.56 -44.07 10.94
C LEU A 9 -41.69 -43.22 10.01
N LEU A 10 -42.01 -43.19 8.70
CA LEU A 10 -41.25 -42.41 7.70
C LEU A 10 -41.30 -40.90 7.97
N PRO A 11 -42.49 -40.29 8.19
CA PRO A 11 -42.58 -38.89 8.60
C PRO A 11 -41.90 -38.61 9.95
N ALA A 12 -41.94 -39.55 10.90
CA ALA A 12 -41.26 -39.39 12.18
C ALA A 12 -39.73 -39.38 12.04
N LEU A 13 -39.15 -40.28 11.23
CA LEU A 13 -37.72 -40.27 10.91
C LEU A 13 -37.30 -38.98 10.22
N PHE A 14 -38.09 -38.53 9.23
CA PHE A 14 -37.85 -37.26 8.56
C PHE A 14 -37.90 -36.08 9.53
N GLY A 15 -38.91 -36.04 10.40
CA GLY A 15 -39.07 -35.01 11.45
C GLY A 15 -37.91 -34.96 12.44
N ILE A 16 -37.36 -36.12 12.83
CA ILE A 16 -36.16 -36.18 13.69
C ILE A 16 -34.94 -35.58 12.98
N THR A 17 -34.71 -35.90 11.70
CA THR A 17 -33.63 -35.28 10.92
C THR A 17 -33.80 -33.77 10.79
N VAL A 18 -35.02 -33.28 10.53
CA VAL A 18 -35.27 -31.84 10.43
C VAL A 18 -35.01 -31.13 11.76
N LEU A 19 -35.50 -31.68 12.89
CA LEU A 19 -35.23 -31.13 14.22
C LEU A 19 -33.73 -31.11 14.54
N PHE A 20 -33.01 -32.16 14.17
CA PHE A 20 -31.56 -32.25 14.37
C PHE A 20 -30.81 -31.21 13.53
N SER A 21 -31.17 -31.05 12.25
CA SER A 21 -30.59 -30.02 11.37
C SER A 21 -30.86 -28.61 11.86
N ILE A 22 -32.06 -28.34 12.40
CA ILE A 22 -32.39 -27.04 13.01
C ILE A 22 -31.53 -26.79 14.26
N ALA A 23 -31.43 -27.78 15.16
CA ALA A 23 -30.60 -27.65 16.37
C ALA A 23 -29.12 -27.43 16.03
N GLN A 24 -28.61 -28.16 15.03
CA GLN A 24 -27.25 -27.96 14.49
C GLN A 24 -27.09 -26.55 13.91
N GLY A 25 -28.05 -26.08 13.11
CA GLY A 25 -28.03 -24.74 12.52
C GLY A 25 -27.97 -23.64 13.59
N ILE A 26 -28.76 -23.76 14.66
CA ILE A 26 -28.74 -22.82 15.79
C ILE A 26 -27.38 -22.83 16.51
N ALA A 27 -26.82 -24.02 16.76
CA ALA A 27 -25.50 -24.14 17.38
C ALA A 27 -24.39 -23.52 16.51
N SER A 28 -24.43 -23.76 15.19
CA SER A 28 -23.49 -23.18 14.24
C SER A 28 -23.63 -21.66 14.17
N MET A 29 -24.86 -21.12 14.10
CA MET A 29 -25.09 -19.67 14.11
C MET A 29 -24.56 -19.02 15.39
N ARG A 30 -24.76 -19.64 16.56
CA ARG A 30 -24.17 -19.16 17.82
C ARG A 30 -22.65 -19.14 17.78
N SER A 31 -22.03 -20.16 17.19
CA SER A 31 -20.57 -20.24 17.08
C SER A 31 -20.02 -19.17 16.13
N VAL A 32 -20.68 -18.93 15.00
CA VAL A 32 -20.33 -17.85 14.06
C VAL A 32 -20.49 -16.48 14.73
N ALA A 33 -21.56 -16.27 15.48
CA ALA A 33 -21.76 -15.03 16.23
C ALA A 33 -20.68 -14.82 17.30
N GLU A 34 -20.22 -15.90 17.95
CA GLU A 34 -19.11 -15.82 18.89
C GLU A 34 -17.78 -15.51 18.17
N MET A 35 -17.50 -16.14 17.03
CA MET A 35 -16.34 -15.82 16.21
C MET A 35 -16.32 -14.35 15.77
N ASP A 36 -17.46 -13.83 15.29
CA ASP A 36 -17.61 -12.42 14.88
C ASP A 36 -17.38 -11.46 16.06
N ARG A 37 -17.95 -11.79 17.23
CA ARG A 37 -17.73 -11.04 18.47
C ARG A 37 -16.26 -10.99 18.87
N GLN A 38 -15.56 -12.13 18.79
CA GLN A 38 -14.13 -12.19 19.12
C GLN A 38 -13.27 -11.47 18.07
N ALA A 39 -13.59 -11.61 16.78
CA ALA A 39 -12.91 -10.87 15.70
C ALA A 39 -13.05 -9.34 15.88
N SER A 40 -14.25 -8.87 16.23
CA SER A 40 -14.49 -7.45 16.55
C SER A 40 -13.67 -6.99 17.76
N ASN A 41 -13.58 -7.80 18.82
CA ASN A 41 -12.74 -7.49 19.99
C ASN A 41 -11.26 -7.40 19.62
N ILE A 42 -10.76 -8.26 18.74
CA ILE A 42 -9.37 -8.22 18.27
C ILE A 42 -9.08 -6.89 17.56
N VAL A 43 -9.96 -6.46 16.65
CA VAL A 43 -9.82 -5.17 15.94
C VAL A 43 -9.80 -4.00 16.93
N LEU A 44 -10.75 -3.96 17.87
CA LEU A 44 -10.82 -2.91 18.90
C LEU A 44 -9.57 -2.87 19.79
N ARG A 45 -8.93 -4.01 20.07
CA ARG A 45 -7.67 -4.05 20.83
C ARG A 45 -6.48 -3.55 20.02
N MET A 46 -6.45 -3.85 18.72
CA MET A 46 -5.42 -3.34 17.82
C MET A 46 -5.48 -1.82 17.75
N GLU A 47 -6.67 -1.27 17.52
CA GLU A 47 -6.92 0.19 17.52
C GLU A 47 -6.48 0.85 18.83
N ARG A 48 -6.88 0.29 19.98
CA ARG A 48 -6.43 0.80 21.29
C ARG A 48 -4.92 0.74 21.48
N SER A 49 -4.25 -0.27 20.92
CA SER A 49 -2.79 -0.39 21.01
C SER A 49 -2.08 0.64 20.15
N LEU A 50 -2.62 0.95 18.96
CA LEU A 50 -2.14 2.03 18.10
C LEU A 50 -2.28 3.39 18.78
N ILE A 51 -3.42 3.65 19.45
CA ILE A 51 -3.61 4.91 20.19
C ILE A 51 -2.59 5.02 21.34
N VAL A 52 -2.38 3.96 22.13
CA VAL A 52 -1.38 3.98 23.21
C VAL A 52 0.04 4.17 22.66
N ALA A 53 0.35 3.62 21.48
CA ALA A 53 1.63 3.84 20.80
C ALA A 53 1.81 5.30 20.36
N ASP A 54 0.79 5.91 19.73
CA ASP A 54 0.79 7.33 19.34
C ASP A 54 0.98 8.26 20.56
N LEU A 55 0.31 7.96 21.68
CA LEU A 55 0.54 8.67 22.95
C LEU A 55 2.00 8.56 23.43
N GLY A 56 2.60 7.39 23.25
CA GLY A 56 4.01 7.14 23.55
C GLY A 56 4.95 7.98 22.67
N ASP A 57 4.67 8.06 21.38
CA ASP A 57 5.47 8.84 20.43
C ASP A 57 5.38 10.34 20.71
N ARG A 58 4.17 10.86 20.98
CA ARG A 58 3.96 12.26 21.39
C ARG A 58 4.69 12.59 22.69
N LEU A 59 4.66 11.69 23.68
CA LEU A 59 5.42 11.88 24.91
C LEU A 59 6.93 11.89 24.62
N ASN A 60 7.42 10.99 23.77
CA ASN A 60 8.83 10.96 23.38
C ASN A 60 9.25 12.24 22.64
N ASP A 61 8.39 12.80 21.78
CA ASP A 61 8.64 14.11 21.15
C ASP A 61 8.75 15.24 22.18
N ILE A 62 7.84 15.30 23.14
CA ILE A 62 7.91 16.26 24.25
C ILE A 62 9.24 16.10 25.01
N ARG A 63 9.64 14.86 25.33
CA ARG A 63 10.90 14.54 26.01
C ARG A 63 12.12 14.99 25.21
N ARG A 64 12.16 14.70 23.90
CA ARG A 64 13.24 15.11 22.99
C ARG A 64 13.36 16.62 22.92
N ASN A 65 12.26 17.34 22.82
CA ASN A 65 12.27 18.80 22.77
C ASN A 65 12.75 19.41 24.10
N TYR A 66 12.37 18.86 25.26
CA TYR A 66 12.93 19.31 26.55
C TYR A 66 14.45 19.12 26.63
N LEU A 67 14.98 18.02 26.07
CA LEU A 67 16.42 17.81 26.00
C LEU A 67 17.09 18.78 25.01
N ALA A 68 16.48 19.04 23.86
CA ALA A 68 16.99 20.00 22.87
C ALA A 68 17.04 21.44 23.39
N VAL A 69 16.14 21.81 24.31
CA VAL A 69 16.18 23.11 25.00
C VAL A 69 17.50 23.28 25.78
N MET A 70 18.05 22.19 26.35
CA MET A 70 19.29 22.22 27.11
C MET A 70 20.54 22.46 26.25
N THR A 71 20.48 22.11 24.96
CA THR A 71 21.61 22.23 24.02
C THR A 71 21.49 23.43 23.08
N SER A 72 20.39 24.17 23.14
CA SER A 72 20.12 25.29 22.24
C SER A 72 20.89 26.55 22.64
N ALA A 73 21.61 27.15 21.68
CA ALA A 73 22.51 28.27 21.93
C ALA A 73 21.81 29.63 22.11
N THR A 74 20.63 29.85 21.52
CA THR A 74 19.96 31.16 21.52
C THR A 74 18.64 31.15 22.32
N PRO A 75 18.26 32.28 22.96
CA PRO A 75 16.93 32.43 23.58
C PRO A 75 15.77 32.18 22.62
N GLU A 76 15.90 32.59 21.36
CA GLU A 76 14.88 32.46 20.32
C GLU A 76 14.65 30.98 19.97
N ALA A 77 15.72 30.19 19.81
CA ALA A 77 15.63 28.75 19.56
C ALA A 77 15.01 28.02 20.74
N ARG A 78 15.36 28.38 21.98
CA ARG A 78 14.74 27.82 23.19
C ARG A 78 13.25 28.13 23.27
N ASN A 79 12.85 29.36 22.94
CA ASN A 79 11.44 29.74 22.93
C ASN A 79 10.65 28.99 21.85
N ALA A 80 11.21 28.81 20.65
CA ALA A 80 10.60 28.02 19.58
C ALA A 80 10.38 26.55 19.99
N LEU A 81 11.35 25.94 20.69
CA LEU A 81 11.20 24.59 21.25
C LEU A 81 10.12 24.51 22.32
N PHE A 82 10.01 25.51 23.21
CA PHE A 82 8.91 25.56 24.17
C PHE A 82 7.54 25.70 23.50
N GLN A 83 7.43 26.43 22.39
CA GLN A 83 6.18 26.49 21.62
C GLN A 83 5.83 25.14 20.99
N ARG A 84 6.82 24.41 20.45
CA ARG A 84 6.61 23.04 19.96
C ARG A 84 6.16 22.09 21.05
N ILE A 85 6.75 22.21 22.25
CA ILE A 85 6.34 21.41 23.42
C ILE A 85 4.88 21.70 23.79
N LEU A 86 4.49 22.97 23.89
CA LEU A 86 3.11 23.36 24.22
C LEU A 86 2.11 22.81 23.19
N LYS A 87 2.42 22.92 21.91
CA LYS A 87 1.59 22.35 20.84
C LYS A 87 1.47 20.82 20.97
N ALA A 88 2.59 20.12 21.19
CA ALA A 88 2.59 18.68 21.36
C ALA A 88 1.81 18.24 22.63
N GLN A 89 1.85 19.02 23.70
CA GLN A 89 1.04 18.80 24.90
C GLN A 89 -0.46 18.94 24.61
N GLU A 90 -0.86 19.97 23.87
CA GLU A 90 -2.26 20.18 23.48
C GLU A 90 -2.81 19.03 22.63
N GLU A 91 -2.06 18.63 21.60
CA GLU A 91 -2.46 17.50 20.74
C GLU A 91 -2.52 16.18 21.53
N ARG A 92 -1.59 15.97 22.48
CA ARG A 92 -1.62 14.81 23.37
C ARG A 92 -2.86 14.81 24.26
N VAL A 93 -3.26 15.95 24.82
CA VAL A 93 -4.46 16.05 25.65
C VAL A 93 -5.70 15.67 24.84
N GLN A 94 -5.82 16.17 23.61
CA GLN A 94 -6.92 15.78 22.71
C GLN A 94 -6.93 14.26 22.43
N ALA A 95 -5.76 13.66 22.16
CA ALA A 95 -5.64 12.23 21.96
C ALA A 95 -5.99 11.42 23.23
N PHE A 96 -5.66 11.93 24.42
CA PHE A 96 -6.03 11.33 25.71
C PHE A 96 -7.55 11.34 25.92
N ASP A 97 -8.24 12.44 25.58
CA ASP A 97 -9.69 12.56 25.74
C ASP A 97 -10.45 11.60 24.81
N ILE A 98 -10.00 11.49 23.55
CA ILE A 98 -10.54 10.53 22.58
C ILE A 98 -10.37 9.10 23.12
N TYR A 99 -9.17 8.75 23.55
CA TYR A 99 -8.90 7.42 24.10
C TYR A 99 -9.75 7.12 25.33
N ALA A 100 -9.87 8.09 26.25
CA ALA A 100 -10.64 7.95 27.49
C ALA A 100 -12.13 7.64 27.21
N ALA A 101 -12.72 8.25 26.17
CA ALA A 101 -14.10 8.03 25.78
C ALA A 101 -14.37 6.59 25.28
N GLU A 102 -13.34 5.89 24.80
CA GLU A 102 -13.45 4.54 24.23
C GLU A 102 -13.13 3.42 25.24
N LEU A 103 -12.68 3.78 26.44
CA LEU A 103 -12.32 2.82 27.48
C LEU A 103 -13.54 2.23 28.19
N LYS A 104 -13.73 0.92 28.04
CA LYS A 104 -14.82 0.16 28.69
C LYS A 104 -14.36 -0.77 29.81
N SER A 105 -13.06 -1.04 29.92
CA SER A 105 -12.51 -2.02 30.88
C SER A 105 -12.03 -1.33 32.16
N PRO A 106 -12.52 -1.71 33.36
CA PRO A 106 -12.10 -1.10 34.63
C PRO A 106 -10.58 -1.12 34.86
N SER A 107 -9.93 -2.25 34.54
CA SER A 107 -8.48 -2.41 34.66
C SER A 107 -7.69 -1.49 33.70
N ILE A 108 -8.22 -1.20 32.50
CA ILE A 108 -7.57 -0.30 31.56
C ILE A 108 -7.80 1.17 31.98
N ILE A 109 -8.99 1.49 32.47
CA ILE A 109 -9.32 2.81 33.02
C ILE A 109 -8.36 3.16 34.16
N GLU A 110 -8.11 2.23 35.09
CA GLU A 110 -7.16 2.44 36.20
C GLU A 110 -5.73 2.72 35.69
N LYS A 111 -5.22 1.90 34.76
CA LYS A 111 -3.88 2.10 34.16
C LYS A 111 -3.79 3.43 33.42
N PHE A 112 -4.83 3.79 32.67
CA PHE A 112 -4.89 5.07 31.97
C PHE A 112 -4.93 6.27 32.92
N GLN A 113 -5.68 6.19 34.02
CA GLN A 113 -5.69 7.24 35.05
C GLN A 113 -4.31 7.41 35.69
N ARG A 114 -3.63 6.30 36.01
CA ARG A 114 -2.24 6.35 36.51
C ARG A 114 -1.30 6.99 35.49
N LEU A 115 -1.41 6.62 34.21
CA LEU A 115 -0.63 7.23 33.13
C LEU A 115 -0.88 8.73 33.04
N ASN A 116 -2.15 9.16 33.10
CA ASN A 116 -2.51 10.57 33.02
C ASN A 116 -1.89 11.39 34.17
N VAL A 117 -1.93 10.87 35.39
CA VAL A 117 -1.28 11.50 36.55
C VAL A 117 0.24 11.61 36.35
N MET A 118 0.88 10.56 35.84
CA MET A 118 2.33 10.56 35.60
C MET A 118 2.74 11.56 34.52
N VAL A 119 1.98 11.64 33.43
CA VAL A 119 2.23 12.57 32.34
C VAL A 119 1.99 14.02 32.80
N ALA A 120 0.90 14.29 33.52
CA ALA A 120 0.63 15.61 34.08
C ALA A 120 1.76 16.06 35.04
N ASN A 121 2.28 15.15 35.87
CA ASN A 121 3.44 15.42 36.70
C ASN A 121 4.70 15.74 35.87
N TYR A 122 4.96 14.97 34.81
CA TYR A 122 6.08 15.23 33.90
C TYR A 122 5.98 16.62 33.24
N GLU A 123 4.79 17.02 32.80
CA GLU A 123 4.54 18.33 32.20
C GLU A 123 4.72 19.48 33.21
N ALA A 124 4.26 19.30 34.45
CA ALA A 124 4.49 20.26 35.53
C ALA A 124 6.00 20.44 35.82
N MET A 125 6.77 19.35 35.83
CA MET A 125 8.23 19.42 35.97
C MET A 125 8.90 20.14 34.79
N GLY A 126 8.36 19.96 33.57
CA GLY A 126 8.82 20.64 32.37
C GLY A 126 8.50 22.14 32.35
N ALA A 127 7.36 22.54 32.92
CA ALA A 127 7.04 23.95 33.15
C ALA A 127 8.02 24.60 34.15
N GLU A 128 8.46 23.85 35.16
CA GLU A 128 9.50 24.32 36.08
C GLU A 128 10.87 24.40 35.41
N LEU A 129 11.23 23.41 34.58
CA LEU A 129 12.44 23.46 33.75
C LEU A 129 12.48 24.72 32.88
N LYS A 130 11.35 25.11 32.28
CA LYS A 130 11.25 26.36 31.51
C LYS A 130 11.66 27.59 32.33
N LYS A 131 11.19 27.70 33.58
CA LYS A 131 11.56 28.83 34.46
C LYS A 131 13.06 28.85 34.73
N ILE A 132 13.65 27.69 35.06
CA ILE A 132 15.08 27.55 35.37
C ILE A 132 15.97 27.88 34.14
N VAL A 133 15.56 27.42 32.95
CA VAL A 133 16.31 27.67 31.71
C VAL A 133 16.29 29.15 31.34
N ILE A 134 15.18 29.86 31.61
CA ILE A 134 15.07 31.32 31.39
C ILE A 134 15.98 32.10 32.35
N THR A 135 16.17 31.65 33.60
CA THR A 135 17.08 32.29 34.55
C THR A 135 18.57 32.01 34.27
N GLY A 136 18.88 31.12 33.33
CA GLY A 136 20.26 30.82 32.90
C GLY A 136 21.02 29.86 33.82
N ASP A 137 20.37 29.22 34.79
CA ASP A 137 21.01 28.27 35.72
C ASP A 137 21.07 26.87 35.09
N VAL A 138 22.19 26.58 34.43
CA VAL A 138 22.42 25.34 33.69
C VAL A 138 22.47 24.12 34.61
N ASP A 139 22.98 24.26 35.83
CA ASP A 139 23.13 23.14 36.77
C ASP A 139 21.80 22.77 37.42
N ALA A 140 21.00 23.76 37.80
CA ALA A 140 19.62 23.53 38.22
C ALA A 140 18.78 22.91 37.09
N ALA A 141 18.97 23.35 35.85
CA ALA A 141 18.26 22.80 34.69
C ALA A 141 18.65 21.34 34.43
N ARG A 142 19.94 21.00 34.51
CA ARG A 142 20.40 19.60 34.43
C ARG A 142 19.85 18.74 35.56
N ALA A 143 19.84 19.24 36.79
CA ALA A 143 19.26 18.55 37.94
C ALA A 143 17.75 18.30 37.75
N GLN A 144 17.03 19.24 37.16
CA GLN A 144 15.61 19.10 36.87
C GLN A 144 15.34 18.05 35.79
N VAL A 145 16.10 18.05 34.69
CA VAL A 145 16.00 17.02 33.64
C VAL A 145 16.31 15.61 34.20
N ALA A 146 17.29 15.51 35.10
CA ALA A 146 17.60 14.25 35.78
C ALA A 146 16.42 13.72 36.61
N ARG A 147 15.63 14.59 37.25
CA ARG A 147 14.40 14.21 37.97
C ARG A 147 13.25 13.86 37.03
N MET A 148 13.15 14.51 35.87
CA MET A 148 12.10 14.26 34.87
C MET A 148 12.27 12.89 34.21
N THR A 149 13.51 12.49 33.94
CA THR A 149 13.87 11.24 33.24
C THR A 149 13.18 9.98 33.80
N PRO A 150 13.23 9.67 35.12
CA PRO A 150 12.57 8.48 35.66
C PRO A 150 11.04 8.54 35.53
N VAL A 151 10.42 9.72 35.66
CA VAL A 151 8.96 9.88 35.49
C VAL A 151 8.55 9.57 34.06
N GLY A 152 9.27 10.11 33.08
CA GLY A 152 9.03 9.82 31.67
C GLY A 152 9.25 8.34 31.34
N ASN A 153 10.30 7.71 31.90
CA ASN A 153 10.57 6.29 31.68
C ASN A 153 9.47 5.40 32.26
N ALA A 154 8.98 5.73 33.45
CA ALA A 154 7.90 4.99 34.08
C ALA A 154 6.58 5.14 33.30
N ALA A 155 6.28 6.33 32.75
CA ALA A 155 5.12 6.52 31.87
C ALA A 155 5.24 5.68 30.59
N GLY A 156 6.42 5.67 29.96
CA GLY A 156 6.70 4.82 28.80
C GLY A 156 6.58 3.32 29.10
N ALA A 157 7.03 2.88 30.28
CA ALA A 157 6.89 1.49 30.72
C ALA A 157 5.42 1.10 30.91
N LEU A 158 4.61 1.98 31.51
CA LEU A 158 3.17 1.75 31.71
C LEU A 158 2.42 1.66 30.37
N MET A 159 2.76 2.51 29.39
CA MET A 159 2.18 2.41 28.04
C MET A 159 2.55 1.09 27.35
N LYS A 160 3.81 0.64 27.47
CA LYS A 160 4.21 -0.69 26.98
C LYS A 160 3.44 -1.82 27.66
N GLU A 161 3.23 -1.73 28.97
CA GLU A 161 2.42 -2.69 29.73
C GLU A 161 0.97 -2.72 29.23
N MET A 162 0.37 -1.57 28.90
CA MET A 162 -0.97 -1.49 28.33
C MET A 162 -1.06 -2.13 26.93
N ILE A 163 -0.05 -1.92 26.09
CA ILE A 163 0.04 -2.57 24.76
C ILE A 163 0.17 -4.08 24.92
N GLU A 164 1.02 -4.53 25.84
CA GLU A 164 1.22 -5.96 26.11
C GLU A 164 -0.04 -6.62 26.67
N ASP A 165 -0.77 -5.96 27.58
CA ASP A 165 -2.08 -6.40 28.05
C ASP A 165 -3.09 -6.57 26.91
N ASN A 166 -3.14 -5.60 25.99
CA ASN A 166 -4.02 -5.69 24.81
C ASN A 166 -3.61 -6.86 23.90
N ARG A 167 -2.30 -7.07 23.72
CA ARG A 167 -1.76 -8.19 22.93
C ARG A 167 -2.15 -9.53 23.56
N GLN A 168 -1.94 -9.72 24.87
CA GLN A 168 -2.28 -10.97 25.55
C GLN A 168 -3.78 -11.26 25.52
N ARG A 169 -4.62 -10.24 25.74
CA ARG A 169 -6.07 -10.42 25.63
C ARG A 169 -6.51 -10.66 24.18
N GLY A 170 -5.85 -10.06 23.20
CA GLY A 170 -6.09 -10.34 21.78
C GLY A 170 -5.76 -11.79 21.40
N LEU A 171 -4.67 -12.34 21.94
CA LEU A 171 -4.34 -13.77 21.79
C LEU A 171 -5.40 -14.68 22.43
N ALA A 172 -5.92 -14.30 23.60
CA ALA A 172 -7.01 -15.04 24.23
C ALA A 172 -8.31 -14.99 23.40
N ASP A 173 -8.64 -13.83 22.83
CA ASP A 173 -9.80 -13.68 21.94
C ASP A 173 -9.61 -14.49 20.65
N GLN A 174 -8.39 -14.54 20.09
CA GLN A 174 -8.06 -15.40 18.94
C GLN A 174 -8.25 -16.88 19.27
N GLN A 175 -7.73 -17.35 20.41
CA GLN A 175 -7.91 -18.74 20.84
C GLN A 175 -9.39 -19.09 21.05
N ALA A 176 -10.18 -18.15 21.59
CA ALA A 176 -11.63 -18.34 21.73
C ALA A 176 -12.35 -18.41 20.38
N ALA A 177 -11.95 -17.59 19.41
CA ALA A 177 -12.47 -17.62 18.04
C ALA A 177 -12.12 -18.93 17.33
N GLU A 178 -10.88 -19.40 17.46
CA GLU A 178 -10.43 -20.69 16.91
C GLU A 178 -11.20 -21.86 17.54
N ALA A 179 -11.39 -21.86 18.87
CA ALA A 179 -12.17 -22.87 19.57
C ALA A 179 -13.64 -22.89 19.10
N ALA A 180 -14.26 -21.71 18.91
CA ALA A 180 -15.59 -21.59 18.33
C ALA A 180 -15.64 -22.11 16.88
N GLY A 181 -14.63 -21.79 16.05
CA GLY A 181 -14.53 -22.29 14.69
C GLY A 181 -14.40 -23.82 14.63
N HIS A 182 -13.53 -24.40 15.46
CA HIS A 182 -13.36 -25.85 15.58
C HIS A 182 -14.65 -26.51 16.07
N PHE A 183 -15.31 -25.95 17.09
CA PHE A 183 -16.59 -26.44 17.57
C PHE A 183 -17.65 -26.44 16.47
N ALA A 184 -17.76 -25.35 15.69
CA ALA A 184 -18.69 -25.24 14.57
C ALA A 184 -18.39 -26.28 13.48
N PHE A 185 -17.12 -26.46 13.13
CA PHE A 185 -16.67 -27.44 12.14
C PHE A 185 -17.00 -28.88 12.56
N PHE A 186 -16.60 -29.29 13.78
CA PHE A 186 -16.87 -30.64 14.26
C PHE A 186 -18.36 -30.91 14.49
N MET A 187 -19.12 -29.94 14.99
CA MET A 187 -20.58 -30.06 15.09
C MET A 187 -21.23 -30.21 13.72
N SER A 188 -20.76 -29.47 12.71
CA SER A 188 -21.29 -29.56 11.34
C SER A 188 -20.96 -30.89 10.68
N LEU A 189 -19.72 -31.36 10.84
CA LEU A 189 -19.28 -32.67 10.35
C LEU A 189 -20.04 -33.81 11.04
N GLY A 190 -20.17 -33.75 12.36
CA GLY A 190 -20.92 -34.72 13.16
C GLY A 190 -22.39 -34.77 12.76
N GLY A 191 -23.01 -33.61 12.52
CA GLY A 191 -24.40 -33.55 12.04
C GLY A 191 -24.58 -34.12 10.63
N MET A 192 -23.62 -33.87 9.73
CA MET A 192 -23.60 -34.52 8.41
C MET A 192 -23.51 -36.05 8.51
N LEU A 193 -22.64 -36.56 9.40
CA LEU A 193 -22.50 -38.00 9.62
C LEU A 193 -23.76 -38.64 10.21
N VAL A 194 -24.41 -37.98 11.18
CA VAL A 194 -25.68 -38.45 11.75
C VAL A 194 -26.79 -38.43 10.69
N ALA A 195 -26.89 -37.36 9.90
CA ALA A 195 -27.86 -37.28 8.82
C ALA A 195 -27.63 -38.38 7.76
N ALA A 196 -26.37 -38.62 7.38
CA ALA A 196 -26.00 -39.70 6.47
C ALA A 196 -26.32 -41.08 7.04
N ALA A 197 -26.06 -41.32 8.33
CA ALA A 197 -26.38 -42.57 9.00
C ALA A 197 -27.90 -42.80 9.09
N VAL A 198 -28.68 -41.77 9.45
CA VAL A 198 -30.15 -41.84 9.46
C VAL A 198 -30.70 -42.10 8.06
N ALA A 199 -30.16 -41.44 7.04
CA ALA A 199 -30.54 -41.66 5.64
C ALA A 199 -30.22 -43.10 5.19
N LEU A 200 -29.05 -43.63 5.55
CA LEU A 200 -28.64 -45.00 5.26
C LEU A 200 -29.55 -46.02 5.95
N VAL A 201 -29.86 -45.82 7.24
CA VAL A 201 -30.79 -46.67 8.00
C VAL A 201 -32.19 -46.60 7.40
N ALA A 202 -32.68 -45.41 7.05
CA ALA A 202 -33.97 -45.24 6.39
C ALA A 202 -34.01 -45.93 5.02
N ALA A 203 -32.95 -45.83 4.22
CA ALA A 203 -32.84 -46.50 2.93
C ALA A 203 -32.80 -48.03 3.07
N LEU A 204 -31.98 -48.56 3.97
CA LEU A 204 -31.86 -50.00 4.23
C LEU A 204 -33.19 -50.55 4.79
N PHE A 205 -33.83 -49.81 5.69
CA PHE A 205 -35.11 -50.18 6.27
C PHE A 205 -36.21 -50.16 5.21
N SER A 206 -36.33 -49.11 4.41
CA SER A 206 -37.30 -49.00 3.32
C SER A 206 -37.13 -50.15 2.32
N PHE A 207 -35.88 -50.47 1.96
CA PHE A 207 -35.56 -51.59 1.08
C PHE A 207 -35.97 -52.96 1.66
N LEU A 208 -35.68 -53.23 2.94
CA LEU A 208 -35.98 -54.51 3.60
C LEU A 208 -37.46 -54.67 3.98
N ARG A 209 -38.14 -53.58 4.37
CA ARG A 209 -39.51 -53.63 4.93
C ARG A 209 -40.61 -53.30 3.95
N ILE A 210 -40.29 -52.55 2.88
CA ILE A 210 -41.26 -52.09 1.86
C ILE A 210 -40.89 -52.71 0.51
N SER A 211 -39.73 -52.37 -0.05
CA SER A 211 -39.40 -52.74 -1.45
C SER A 211 -39.29 -54.24 -1.69
N ARG A 212 -38.61 -55.00 -0.82
CA ARG A 212 -38.49 -56.46 -0.95
C ARG A 212 -39.85 -57.19 -0.82
N PRO A 213 -40.65 -56.96 0.24
CA PRO A 213 -41.96 -57.59 0.38
C PRO A 213 -42.94 -57.23 -0.73
N ILE A 214 -42.94 -55.97 -1.21
CA ILE A 214 -43.75 -55.58 -2.37
C ILE A 214 -43.31 -56.39 -3.59
N ASN A 215 -42.01 -56.48 -3.89
CA ASN A 215 -41.50 -57.30 -4.99
C ASN A 215 -41.83 -58.80 -4.86
N ASP A 216 -41.91 -59.33 -3.64
CA ASP A 216 -42.31 -60.72 -3.40
C ASP A 216 -43.81 -60.93 -3.61
N ILE A 217 -44.65 -59.98 -3.16
CA ILE A 217 -46.10 -59.99 -3.39
C ILE A 217 -46.41 -59.78 -4.88
N THR A 218 -45.70 -58.87 -5.56
CA THR A 218 -45.83 -58.66 -7.02
C THR A 218 -45.44 -59.91 -7.80
N ARG A 219 -44.38 -60.62 -7.38
CA ARG A 219 -44.01 -61.91 -8.00
C ARG A 219 -45.06 -62.99 -7.74
N ALA A 220 -45.61 -63.08 -6.52
CA ALA A 220 -46.68 -64.02 -6.21
C ALA A 220 -47.98 -63.70 -6.99
N MET A 221 -48.32 -62.42 -7.14
CA MET A 221 -49.46 -61.97 -7.93
C MET A 221 -49.29 -62.30 -9.42
N ASN A 222 -48.08 -62.16 -9.96
CA ASN A 222 -47.77 -62.56 -11.33
C ASN A 222 -47.83 -64.09 -11.52
N GLY A 223 -47.44 -64.88 -10.51
CA GLY A 223 -47.61 -66.34 -10.50
C GLY A 223 -49.08 -66.75 -10.48
N LEU A 224 -49.88 -66.11 -9.63
CA LEU A 224 -51.34 -66.34 -9.55
C LEU A 224 -52.04 -65.99 -10.87
N ALA A 225 -51.67 -64.88 -11.51
CA ALA A 225 -52.18 -64.50 -12.82
C ALA A 225 -51.77 -65.47 -13.95
N ALA A 226 -50.70 -66.25 -13.75
CA ALA A 226 -50.23 -67.28 -14.67
C ALA A 226 -50.85 -68.68 -14.39
N GLY A 227 -51.76 -68.79 -13.42
CA GLY A 227 -52.48 -70.03 -13.09
C GLY A 227 -51.85 -70.88 -11.99
N ASP A 228 -50.81 -70.39 -11.30
CA ASP A 228 -50.21 -71.08 -10.15
C ASP A 228 -50.97 -70.77 -8.86
N ASN A 229 -52.01 -71.57 -8.61
CA ASN A 229 -52.88 -71.46 -7.43
C ASN A 229 -52.36 -72.18 -6.18
N ASP A 230 -51.35 -73.05 -6.32
CA ASP A 230 -50.80 -73.86 -5.22
C ASP A 230 -49.73 -73.10 -4.41
N SER A 231 -49.16 -72.04 -4.97
CA SER A 231 -48.14 -71.25 -4.30
C SER A 231 -48.69 -70.41 -3.12
N SER A 232 -48.00 -70.45 -1.98
CA SER A 232 -48.38 -69.66 -0.80
C SER A 232 -48.04 -68.18 -1.00
N ILE A 233 -48.99 -67.27 -0.77
CA ILE A 233 -48.72 -65.83 -0.85
C ILE A 233 -47.76 -65.42 0.29
N PRO A 234 -46.53 -64.98 -0.02
CA PRO A 234 -45.55 -64.58 0.98
C PRO A 234 -46.07 -63.41 1.82
N HIS A 235 -45.65 -63.32 3.08
CA HIS A 235 -45.93 -62.18 3.97
C HIS A 235 -47.39 -61.98 4.42
N SER A 236 -48.32 -62.91 4.14
CA SER A 236 -49.75 -62.84 4.53
C SER A 236 -50.01 -62.77 6.05
N GLY A 237 -49.04 -63.14 6.90
CA GLY A 237 -49.13 -63.06 8.36
C GLY A 237 -48.67 -61.72 8.96
N ARG A 238 -48.29 -60.73 8.14
CA ARG A 238 -47.88 -59.41 8.62
C ARG A 238 -49.09 -58.61 9.11
N ARG A 239 -48.88 -57.79 10.14
CA ARG A 239 -49.90 -56.92 10.77
C ARG A 239 -49.78 -55.44 10.33
N ASP A 240 -49.15 -55.18 9.20
CA ASP A 240 -48.93 -53.84 8.63
C ASP A 240 -49.62 -53.69 7.26
N GLU A 241 -49.51 -52.52 6.63
CA GLU A 241 -50.20 -52.20 5.37
C GLU A 241 -49.83 -53.16 4.22
N ILE A 242 -48.61 -53.69 4.24
CA ILE A 242 -48.15 -54.70 3.27
C ILE A 242 -48.73 -56.07 3.58
N GLY A 243 -48.94 -56.39 4.86
CA GLY A 243 -49.72 -57.56 5.27
C GLY A 243 -51.19 -57.48 4.89
N GLU A 244 -51.82 -56.30 4.97
CA GLU A 244 -53.18 -56.07 4.44
C GLU A 244 -53.22 -56.27 2.92
N MET A 245 -52.22 -55.78 2.18
CA MET A 245 -52.10 -56.05 0.74
C MET A 245 -51.87 -57.55 0.45
N ALA A 246 -50.99 -58.22 1.18
CA ALA A 246 -50.74 -59.67 1.03
C ALA A 246 -51.97 -60.51 1.39
N ALA A 247 -52.73 -60.11 2.40
CA ALA A 247 -53.99 -60.73 2.78
C ALA A 247 -55.08 -60.47 1.73
N ALA A 248 -55.13 -59.28 1.12
CA ALA A 248 -56.02 -59.01 -0.02
C ALA A 248 -55.64 -59.87 -1.23
N VAL A 249 -54.34 -60.09 -1.49
CA VAL A 249 -53.85 -61.01 -2.54
C VAL A 249 -54.15 -62.48 -2.20
N ALA A 250 -54.09 -62.87 -0.93
CA ALA A 250 -54.51 -64.19 -0.47
C ALA A 250 -56.03 -64.38 -0.62
N VAL A 251 -56.84 -63.36 -0.32
CA VAL A 251 -58.28 -63.33 -0.60
C VAL A 251 -58.56 -63.36 -2.11
N PHE A 252 -57.69 -62.77 -2.96
CA PHE A 252 -57.79 -62.90 -4.41
C PHE A 252 -57.44 -64.29 -4.92
N ARG A 253 -56.44 -64.98 -4.34
CA ARG A 253 -56.16 -66.40 -4.61
C ARG A 253 -57.32 -67.29 -4.14
N ASP A 254 -57.82 -67.06 -2.94
CA ASP A 254 -58.93 -67.83 -2.37
C ASP A 254 -60.24 -67.56 -3.15
N ASN A 255 -60.45 -66.33 -3.65
CA ASN A 255 -61.52 -66.00 -4.60
C ASN A 255 -61.25 -66.52 -6.01
N ALA A 256 -60.00 -66.69 -6.46
CA ALA A 256 -59.67 -67.31 -7.73
C ALA A 256 -59.94 -68.82 -7.71
N ILE A 257 -59.80 -69.45 -6.54
CA ILE A 257 -60.17 -70.85 -6.26
C ILE A 257 -61.70 -71.00 -6.14
N GLU A 258 -62.44 -69.98 -5.68
CA GLU A 258 -63.92 -70.01 -5.63
C GLU A 258 -64.61 -69.53 -6.94
N ARG A 259 -63.88 -68.78 -7.77
CA ARG A 259 -64.34 -68.29 -9.09
C ARG A 259 -64.16 -69.32 -10.21
N GLU A 260 -63.75 -70.55 -9.89
CA GLU A 260 -63.85 -71.69 -10.81
C GLU A 260 -65.23 -72.41 -10.71
N ARG A 261 -66.05 -72.08 -9.70
CA ARG A 261 -67.36 -72.73 -9.46
C ARG A 261 -68.57 -71.92 -9.94
N LEU A 262 -68.49 -70.60 -10.07
CA LEU A 262 -69.66 -69.73 -10.33
C LEU A 262 -69.69 -69.07 -11.72
N GLU A 263 -68.69 -69.25 -12.59
CA GLU A 263 -68.70 -68.74 -13.97
C GLU A 263 -69.39 -69.68 -14.98
N ARG A 264 -70.32 -70.54 -14.53
CA ARG A 264 -71.06 -71.48 -15.41
C ARG A 264 -72.52 -71.09 -15.71
N GLU A 265 -73.06 -70.01 -15.14
CA GLU A 265 -74.53 -69.79 -15.15
C GLU A 265 -75.06 -68.43 -15.65
N ALA A 266 -74.25 -67.51 -16.17
CA ALA A 266 -74.80 -66.25 -16.71
C ALA A 266 -74.48 -66.04 -18.20
N GLU A 267 -75.43 -66.51 -19.01
CA GLU A 267 -76.18 -65.61 -19.90
C GLU A 267 -75.61 -65.42 -21.32
N VAL A 268 -75.88 -66.40 -22.19
CA VAL A 268 -76.94 -66.37 -23.25
C VAL A 268 -77.14 -65.09 -24.09
N ASN A 269 -76.33 -64.04 -24.01
CA ASN A 269 -76.45 -62.89 -24.91
C ASN A 269 -75.14 -62.49 -25.58
N ARG A 270 -74.61 -63.39 -26.41
CA ARG A 270 -73.54 -63.04 -27.37
C ARG A 270 -73.77 -63.65 -28.76
N SER A 271 -74.98 -63.51 -29.29
CA SER A 271 -75.26 -63.79 -30.71
C SER A 271 -75.42 -62.51 -31.55
N LEU A 272 -74.67 -61.45 -31.21
CA LEU A 272 -74.44 -60.28 -32.09
C LEU A 272 -73.05 -59.61 -31.92
N SER A 273 -72.06 -60.23 -31.26
CA SER A 273 -70.72 -59.62 -31.05
C SER A 273 -69.53 -60.60 -31.16
N GLU A 274 -69.72 -61.80 -31.75
CA GLU A 274 -68.57 -62.68 -32.07
C GLU A 274 -67.77 -62.17 -33.28
N GLN A 275 -68.42 -61.50 -34.25
CA GLN A 275 -67.71 -60.79 -35.32
C GLN A 275 -66.97 -59.55 -34.80
N GLU A 276 -67.57 -58.78 -33.88
CA GLU A 276 -66.90 -57.66 -33.22
C GLU A 276 -65.76 -58.11 -32.30
N ARG A 277 -65.81 -59.31 -31.69
CA ARG A 277 -64.73 -59.81 -30.82
C ARG A 277 -63.50 -60.21 -31.62
N THR A 278 -63.64 -60.86 -32.78
CA THR A 278 -62.51 -61.12 -33.69
C THR A 278 -61.97 -59.83 -34.30
N GLU A 279 -62.81 -58.84 -34.62
CA GLU A 279 -62.34 -57.53 -35.07
C GLU A 279 -61.71 -56.70 -33.96
N GLN A 280 -62.21 -56.75 -32.72
CA GLN A 280 -61.61 -56.10 -31.55
C GLN A 280 -60.35 -56.81 -31.07
N GLU A 281 -60.28 -58.15 -31.14
CA GLU A 281 -59.06 -58.91 -30.83
C GLU A 281 -58.00 -58.69 -31.91
N ALA A 282 -58.39 -58.62 -33.19
CA ALA A 282 -57.48 -58.25 -34.28
C ALA A 282 -57.01 -56.80 -34.17
N ARG A 283 -57.91 -55.84 -33.87
CA ARG A 283 -57.53 -54.45 -33.57
C ARG A 283 -56.62 -54.42 -32.35
N LYS A 284 -57.00 -54.97 -31.19
CA LYS A 284 -56.16 -54.99 -29.98
C LYS A 284 -54.80 -55.67 -30.19
N ALA A 285 -54.73 -56.74 -31.00
CA ALA A 285 -53.46 -57.36 -31.36
C ALA A 285 -52.60 -56.44 -32.24
N GLN A 286 -53.21 -55.76 -33.21
CA GLN A 286 -52.53 -54.75 -34.03
C GLN A 286 -52.09 -53.54 -33.18
N GLU A 287 -52.93 -53.06 -32.27
CA GLU A 287 -52.60 -51.99 -31.33
C GLU A 287 -51.49 -52.38 -30.35
N ALA A 288 -51.53 -53.61 -29.83
CA ALA A 288 -50.49 -54.15 -28.97
C ALA A 288 -49.16 -54.33 -29.70
N GLU A 289 -49.20 -54.73 -30.98
CA GLU A 289 -48.02 -54.82 -31.85
C GLU A 289 -47.41 -53.44 -32.12
N GLU A 290 -48.25 -52.44 -32.44
CA GLU A 290 -47.81 -51.04 -32.60
C GLU A 290 -47.22 -50.45 -31.32
N ILE A 291 -47.83 -50.72 -30.16
CA ILE A 291 -47.30 -50.30 -28.84
C ILE A 291 -45.99 -51.03 -28.55
N ARG A 292 -45.90 -52.35 -28.79
CA ARG A 292 -44.67 -53.13 -28.56
C ARG A 292 -43.54 -52.59 -29.43
N PHE A 293 -43.80 -52.34 -30.71
CA PHE A 293 -42.84 -51.76 -31.64
C PHE A 293 -42.36 -50.37 -31.18
N ALA A 294 -43.26 -49.49 -30.75
CA ALA A 294 -42.91 -48.17 -30.24
C ALA A 294 -42.06 -48.26 -28.95
N VAL A 295 -42.45 -49.13 -28.00
CA VAL A 295 -41.72 -49.33 -26.74
C VAL A 295 -40.33 -49.95 -26.96
N GLU A 296 -40.19 -50.92 -27.87
CA GLU A 296 -38.89 -51.51 -28.22
C GLU A 296 -37.96 -50.48 -28.86
N ASN A 297 -38.46 -49.69 -29.81
CA ASN A 297 -37.67 -48.63 -30.46
C ASN A 297 -37.30 -47.52 -29.48
N LEU A 298 -38.23 -47.08 -28.63
CA LEU A 298 -37.97 -46.08 -27.59
C LEU A 298 -36.97 -46.61 -26.56
N GLY A 299 -37.09 -47.87 -26.15
CA GLY A 299 -36.16 -48.55 -25.26
C GLY A 299 -34.75 -48.68 -25.86
N ALA A 300 -34.65 -48.97 -27.16
CA ALA A 300 -33.39 -48.97 -27.89
C ALA A 300 -32.77 -47.57 -27.99
N GLY A 301 -33.58 -46.54 -28.23
CA GLY A 301 -33.18 -45.12 -28.21
C GLY A 301 -32.66 -44.68 -26.84
N LEU A 302 -33.41 -44.96 -25.77
CA LEU A 302 -33.02 -44.66 -24.39
C LEU A 302 -31.74 -45.42 -23.98
N LYS A 303 -31.55 -46.65 -24.47
CA LYS A 303 -30.31 -47.40 -24.24
C LYS A 303 -29.10 -46.76 -24.92
N LYS A 304 -29.25 -46.22 -26.13
CA LYS A 304 -28.19 -45.43 -26.80
C LYS A 304 -27.91 -44.13 -26.04
N LEU A 305 -28.96 -43.42 -25.64
CA LEU A 305 -28.86 -42.19 -24.85
C LEU A 305 -28.13 -42.42 -23.50
N SER A 306 -28.45 -43.50 -22.80
CA SER A 306 -27.80 -43.88 -21.54
C SER A 306 -26.30 -44.19 -21.65
N ARG A 307 -25.84 -44.48 -22.87
CA ARG A 307 -24.41 -44.71 -23.20
C ARG A 307 -23.73 -43.44 -23.72
N GLY A 308 -24.39 -42.29 -23.63
CA GLY A 308 -23.87 -41.00 -24.07
C GLY A 308 -24.04 -40.74 -25.57
N ASP A 309 -24.79 -41.54 -26.32
CA ASP A 309 -25.02 -41.30 -27.75
C ASP A 309 -26.15 -40.29 -27.96
N MET A 310 -25.79 -39.03 -28.19
CA MET A 310 -26.73 -37.93 -28.46
C MET A 310 -27.07 -37.80 -29.95
N THR A 311 -26.48 -38.64 -30.80
CA THR A 311 -26.75 -38.67 -32.24
C THR A 311 -27.90 -39.60 -32.60
N CYS A 312 -28.39 -40.39 -31.65
CA CYS A 312 -29.45 -41.35 -31.91
C CYS A 312 -30.75 -40.64 -32.31
N ARG A 313 -31.41 -41.17 -33.33
CA ARG A 313 -32.74 -40.75 -33.76
C ARG A 313 -33.63 -41.98 -33.95
N LEU A 314 -34.93 -41.79 -33.76
CA LEU A 314 -35.95 -42.77 -34.07
C LEU A 314 -36.48 -42.46 -35.48
N ASP A 315 -35.99 -43.22 -36.47
CA ASP A 315 -36.29 -43.00 -37.89
C ASP A 315 -37.51 -43.80 -38.37
N ALA A 316 -37.82 -44.91 -37.71
CA ALA A 316 -39.00 -45.72 -38.02
C ALA A 316 -40.27 -45.01 -37.54
N ALA A 317 -41.19 -44.74 -38.45
CA ALA A 317 -42.49 -44.14 -38.13
C ALA A 317 -43.29 -45.08 -37.21
N PHE A 318 -43.89 -44.51 -36.16
CA PHE A 318 -44.83 -45.24 -35.32
C PHE A 318 -46.25 -45.09 -35.88
N ALA A 319 -47.19 -45.84 -35.32
CA ALA A 319 -48.60 -45.62 -35.61
C ALA A 319 -48.99 -44.16 -35.30
N GLU A 320 -49.92 -43.59 -36.06
CA GLU A 320 -50.27 -42.16 -36.02
C GLU A 320 -50.54 -41.63 -34.61
N ARG A 321 -51.21 -42.42 -33.76
CA ARG A 321 -51.49 -42.07 -32.35
C ARG A 321 -50.26 -42.11 -31.40
N LEU A 322 -49.17 -42.76 -31.80
CA LEU A 322 -47.93 -42.93 -31.03
C LEU A 322 -46.75 -42.18 -31.63
N ASP A 323 -46.84 -41.69 -32.88
CA ASP A 323 -45.73 -41.00 -33.56
C ASP A 323 -45.32 -39.69 -32.87
N GLY A 324 -46.23 -39.09 -32.07
CA GLY A 324 -45.89 -37.99 -31.16
C GLY A 324 -44.74 -38.35 -30.21
N LEU A 325 -44.69 -39.58 -29.67
CA LEU A 325 -43.60 -40.03 -28.80
C LEU A 325 -42.25 -40.08 -29.52
N ARG A 326 -42.26 -40.43 -30.81
CA ARG A 326 -41.07 -40.41 -31.67
C ARG A 326 -40.57 -38.99 -31.87
N GLY A 327 -41.49 -38.06 -32.14
CA GLY A 327 -41.23 -36.62 -32.26
C GLY A 327 -40.62 -36.05 -30.97
N ASP A 328 -41.31 -36.21 -29.85
CA ASP A 328 -40.90 -35.70 -28.53
C ASP A 328 -39.53 -36.26 -28.10
N PHE A 329 -39.27 -37.54 -28.35
CA PHE A 329 -37.95 -38.14 -28.09
C PHE A 329 -36.87 -37.50 -28.95
N ASN A 330 -37.08 -37.39 -30.26
CA ASN A 330 -36.10 -36.81 -31.18
C ASN A 330 -35.84 -35.33 -30.89
N GLU A 331 -36.87 -34.56 -30.53
CA GLU A 331 -36.75 -33.16 -30.12
C GLU A 331 -35.99 -33.01 -28.80
N SER A 332 -36.26 -33.87 -27.82
CA SER A 332 -35.55 -33.89 -26.54
C SER A 332 -34.06 -34.20 -26.73
N VAL A 333 -33.73 -35.21 -27.54
CA VAL A 333 -32.33 -35.55 -27.85
C VAL A 333 -31.65 -34.44 -28.64
N ALA A 334 -32.34 -33.80 -29.59
CA ALA A 334 -31.80 -32.67 -30.34
C ALA A 334 -31.51 -31.46 -29.43
N THR A 335 -32.42 -31.15 -28.51
CA THR A 335 -32.25 -30.05 -27.54
C THR A 335 -31.09 -30.33 -26.59
N LEU A 336 -31.00 -31.55 -26.04
CA LEU A 336 -29.90 -31.95 -25.16
C LEU A 336 -28.56 -31.91 -25.90
N GLN A 337 -28.51 -32.38 -27.14
CA GLN A 337 -27.33 -32.31 -28.00
C GLN A 337 -26.90 -30.86 -28.24
N ALA A 338 -27.83 -29.96 -28.54
CA ALA A 338 -27.56 -28.54 -28.77
C ALA A 338 -27.02 -27.86 -27.49
N ALA A 339 -27.61 -28.17 -26.33
CA ALA A 339 -27.14 -27.67 -25.04
C ALA A 339 -25.71 -28.15 -24.74
N LEU A 340 -25.43 -29.45 -24.87
CA LEU A 340 -24.09 -30.02 -24.66
C LEU A 340 -23.05 -29.44 -25.62
N ARG A 341 -23.43 -29.18 -26.88
CA ARG A 341 -22.56 -28.51 -27.85
C ARG A 341 -22.22 -27.09 -27.43
N SER A 342 -23.22 -26.32 -27.01
CA SER A 342 -23.01 -24.95 -26.52
C SER A 342 -22.11 -24.91 -25.28
N VAL A 343 -22.24 -25.90 -24.38
CA VAL A 343 -21.33 -26.04 -23.23
C VAL A 343 -19.90 -26.31 -23.70
N GLY A 344 -19.69 -27.18 -24.70
CA GLY A 344 -18.37 -27.45 -25.28
C GLY A 344 -17.75 -26.24 -25.99
N GLU A 345 -18.54 -25.50 -26.77
CA GLU A 345 -18.11 -24.24 -27.40
C GLU A 345 -17.67 -23.22 -26.33
N ASN A 346 -18.45 -23.05 -25.26
CA ASN A 346 -18.11 -22.17 -24.14
C ASN A 346 -16.86 -22.66 -23.39
N ALA A 347 -16.71 -23.97 -23.16
CA ALA A 347 -15.54 -24.54 -22.52
C ALA A 347 -14.27 -24.29 -23.35
N GLY A 348 -14.34 -24.47 -24.68
CA GLY A 348 -13.24 -24.14 -25.59
C GLY A 348 -12.89 -22.65 -25.60
N ALA A 349 -13.88 -21.77 -25.55
CA ALA A 349 -13.65 -20.33 -25.44
C ALA A 349 -13.00 -19.94 -24.10
N ILE A 350 -13.40 -20.56 -22.99
CA ILE A 350 -12.78 -20.35 -21.68
C ILE A 350 -11.33 -20.84 -21.67
N ASP A 351 -11.04 -22.01 -22.25
CA ASP A 351 -9.68 -22.55 -22.34
C ASP A 351 -8.75 -21.62 -23.14
N ALA A 352 -9.21 -21.16 -24.31
CA ALA A 352 -8.49 -20.19 -25.13
C ALA A 352 -8.26 -18.86 -24.38
N GLY A 353 -9.31 -18.31 -23.75
CA GLY A 353 -9.21 -17.07 -22.97
C GLY A 353 -8.28 -17.20 -21.76
N ALA A 354 -8.30 -18.34 -21.06
CA ALA A 354 -7.37 -18.61 -19.97
C ALA A 354 -5.91 -18.68 -20.45
N GLY A 355 -5.67 -19.26 -21.64
CA GLY A 355 -4.36 -19.28 -22.30
C GLY A 355 -3.85 -17.88 -22.66
N GLU A 356 -4.72 -17.01 -23.20
CA GLU A 356 -4.38 -15.61 -23.48
C GLU A 356 -4.03 -14.83 -22.19
N ILE A 357 -4.81 -15.02 -21.13
CA ILE A 357 -4.53 -14.36 -19.84
C ILE A 357 -3.20 -14.88 -19.25
N LEU A 358 -2.89 -16.17 -19.37
CA LEU A 358 -1.60 -16.72 -18.92
C LEU A 358 -0.43 -16.09 -19.67
N ALA A 359 -0.53 -15.93 -20.99
CA ALA A 359 0.51 -15.27 -21.79
C ALA A 359 0.68 -13.80 -21.38
N ALA A 360 -0.44 -13.07 -21.20
CA ALA A 360 -0.41 -11.68 -20.74
C ALA A 360 0.14 -11.52 -19.32
N ALA A 361 -0.19 -12.45 -18.41
CA ALA A 361 0.37 -12.49 -17.06
C ALA A 361 1.89 -12.74 -17.08
N GLY A 362 2.37 -13.60 -17.98
CA GLY A 362 3.80 -13.83 -18.20
C GLY A 362 4.55 -12.57 -18.64
N ASP A 363 4.02 -11.83 -19.63
CA ASP A 363 4.59 -10.54 -20.05
C ASP A 363 4.57 -9.52 -18.90
N LEU A 364 3.47 -9.44 -18.16
CA LEU A 364 3.35 -8.55 -17.02
C LEU A 364 4.35 -8.91 -15.90
N SER A 365 4.63 -10.20 -15.68
CA SER A 365 5.67 -10.66 -14.75
C SER A 365 7.04 -10.09 -15.13
N HIS A 366 7.45 -10.32 -16.37
CA HIS A 366 8.76 -9.88 -16.86
C HIS A 366 8.91 -8.36 -16.79
N ARG A 367 7.86 -7.61 -17.15
CA ARG A 367 7.84 -6.15 -17.04
C ARG A 367 7.88 -5.68 -15.59
N THR A 368 7.22 -6.40 -14.68
CA THR A 368 7.24 -6.08 -13.24
C THR A 368 8.62 -6.33 -12.63
N GLU A 369 9.31 -7.40 -13.04
CA GLU A 369 10.71 -7.66 -12.64
C GLU A 369 11.67 -6.58 -13.15
N GLN A 370 11.55 -6.19 -14.42
CA GLN A 370 12.36 -5.11 -14.99
C GLN A 370 12.08 -3.76 -14.32
N GLN A 371 10.80 -3.50 -14.00
CA GLN A 371 10.42 -2.32 -13.25
C GLN A 371 10.98 -2.34 -11.83
N ALA A 372 10.97 -3.47 -11.13
CA ALA A 372 11.56 -3.61 -9.80
C ALA A 372 13.05 -3.24 -9.81
N SER A 373 13.81 -3.80 -10.76
CA SER A 373 15.23 -3.47 -10.94
C SER A 373 15.44 -1.97 -11.21
N SER A 374 14.57 -1.35 -12.01
CA SER A 374 14.68 0.07 -12.34
C SER A 374 14.35 0.98 -11.14
N VAL A 375 13.38 0.57 -10.32
CA VAL A 375 13.00 1.25 -9.07
C VAL A 375 14.11 1.13 -8.04
N GLU A 376 14.74 -0.03 -7.89
CA GLU A 376 15.89 -0.23 -6.99
C GLU A 376 17.09 0.65 -7.39
N GLU A 377 17.46 0.67 -8.67
CA GLU A 377 18.57 1.51 -9.16
C GLU A 377 18.25 3.00 -8.97
N THR A 378 17.01 3.41 -9.25
CA THR A 378 16.56 4.79 -9.03
C THR A 378 16.59 5.17 -7.56
N ALA A 379 16.16 4.28 -6.66
CA ALA A 379 16.19 4.51 -5.22
C ALA A 379 17.63 4.68 -4.71
N ALA A 380 18.55 3.82 -5.15
CA ALA A 380 19.96 3.92 -4.79
C ALA A 380 20.59 5.22 -5.31
N ALA A 381 20.34 5.60 -6.57
CA ALA A 381 20.80 6.86 -7.13
C ALA A 381 20.23 8.08 -6.38
N LEU A 382 18.95 8.02 -6.01
CA LEU A 382 18.28 9.07 -5.25
C LEU A 382 18.88 9.23 -3.85
N GLU A 383 19.22 8.14 -3.17
CA GLU A 383 19.88 8.17 -1.86
C GLU A 383 21.26 8.83 -1.94
N GLN A 384 22.04 8.51 -2.98
CA GLN A 384 23.32 9.16 -3.24
C GLN A 384 23.16 10.67 -3.50
N VAL A 385 22.20 11.06 -4.34
CA VAL A 385 21.91 12.47 -4.63
C VAL A 385 21.43 13.21 -3.38
N THR A 386 20.55 12.59 -2.58
CA THR A 386 20.06 13.15 -1.31
C THR A 386 21.20 13.41 -0.34
N THR A 387 22.15 12.47 -0.25
CA THR A 387 23.34 12.62 0.58
C THR A 387 24.24 13.75 0.07
N ALA A 388 24.48 13.83 -1.24
CA ALA A 388 25.30 14.87 -1.85
C ALA A 388 24.68 16.28 -1.70
N VAL A 389 23.36 16.41 -1.83
CA VAL A 389 22.63 17.66 -1.61
C VAL A 389 22.68 18.08 -0.15
N LYS A 390 22.54 17.14 0.79
CA LYS A 390 22.68 17.41 2.22
C LYS A 390 24.09 17.88 2.59
N ASP A 391 25.13 17.23 2.06
CA ASP A 391 26.53 17.66 2.24
C ASP A 391 26.76 19.06 1.64
N SER A 392 26.22 19.31 0.45
CA SER A 392 26.30 20.63 -0.21
C SER A 392 25.62 21.72 0.62
N ALA A 393 24.47 21.44 1.25
CA ALA A 393 23.78 22.38 2.13
C ALA A 393 24.63 22.74 3.36
N GLN A 394 25.28 21.73 3.95
CA GLN A 394 26.17 21.93 5.09
C GLN A 394 27.40 22.77 4.69
N ARG A 395 28.07 22.40 3.58
CA ARG A 395 29.23 23.16 3.07
C ARG A 395 28.88 24.60 2.73
N ALA A 396 27.70 24.84 2.15
CA ALA A 396 27.24 26.19 1.86
C ALA A 396 26.99 26.99 3.15
N ALA A 397 26.45 26.37 4.20
CA ALA A 397 26.30 27.02 5.49
C ALA A 397 27.65 27.37 6.14
N GLU A 398 28.61 26.45 6.12
CA GLU A 398 29.98 26.66 6.61
C GLU A 398 30.69 27.77 5.83
N ALA A 399 30.54 27.79 4.49
CA ALA A 399 31.06 28.85 3.64
C ALA A 399 30.44 30.22 4.00
N GLY A 400 29.14 30.25 4.31
CA GLY A 400 28.45 31.46 4.77
C GLY A 400 29.07 32.05 6.03
N GLU A 401 29.40 31.22 7.02
CA GLU A 401 30.08 31.67 8.25
C GLU A 401 31.49 32.21 7.98
N ILE A 402 32.24 31.61 7.04
CA ILE A 402 33.56 32.09 6.65
C ILE A 402 33.45 33.46 5.97
N VAL A 403 32.49 33.62 5.06
CA VAL A 403 32.25 34.87 4.32
C VAL A 403 31.85 36.00 5.26
N GLU A 404 31.00 35.74 6.27
CA GLU A 404 30.65 36.76 7.27
C GLU A 404 31.86 37.22 8.09
N ARG A 405 32.71 36.29 8.55
CA ARG A 405 33.95 36.68 9.25
C ARG A 405 34.91 37.48 8.37
N ALA A 406 34.99 37.13 7.08
CA ALA A 406 35.78 37.89 6.12
C ALA A 406 35.23 39.31 5.92
N ARG A 407 33.90 39.45 5.89
CA ARG A 407 33.20 40.75 5.81
C ARG A 407 33.54 41.63 7.01
N GLU A 408 33.38 41.11 8.22
CA GLU A 408 33.71 41.82 9.46
C GLU A 408 35.18 42.28 9.49
N SER A 409 36.09 41.41 9.03
CA SER A 409 37.53 41.72 8.96
C SER A 409 37.84 42.82 7.95
N ALA A 410 37.16 42.81 6.79
CA ALA A 410 37.29 43.85 5.77
C ALA A 410 36.71 45.20 6.24
N GLU A 411 35.54 45.18 6.88
CA GLU A 411 34.91 46.37 7.49
C GLU A 411 35.83 46.99 8.57
N MET A 412 36.43 46.15 9.43
CA MET A 412 37.40 46.59 10.43
C MET A 412 38.67 47.18 9.80
N SER A 413 39.19 46.55 8.75
CA SER A 413 40.35 47.04 8.00
C SER A 413 40.07 48.41 7.38
N GLY A 414 38.87 48.61 6.82
CA GLY A 414 38.43 49.91 6.29
C GLY A 414 38.39 51.01 7.37
N GLN A 415 37.93 50.69 8.58
CA GLN A 415 37.97 51.62 9.71
C GLN A 415 39.41 51.98 10.13
N ILE A 416 40.31 51.00 10.17
CA ILE A 416 41.73 51.23 10.50
C ILE A 416 42.38 52.13 9.47
N VAL A 417 42.15 51.88 8.17
CA VAL A 417 42.68 52.73 7.09
C VAL A 417 42.14 54.14 7.19
N THR A 418 40.83 54.32 7.45
CA THR A 418 40.22 55.64 7.65
C THR A 418 40.89 56.41 8.79
N ARG A 419 41.12 55.77 9.95
CA ARG A 419 41.86 56.39 11.07
C ARG A 419 43.31 56.70 10.72
N THR A 420 43.94 55.84 9.91
CA THR A 420 45.33 56.04 9.46
C THR A 420 45.44 57.26 8.55
N VAL A 421 44.49 57.46 7.62
CA VAL A 421 44.44 58.66 6.77
C VAL A 421 44.36 59.92 7.63
N LEU A 422 43.47 59.95 8.64
CA LEU A 422 43.35 61.09 9.55
C LEU A 422 44.66 61.38 10.30
N ALA A 423 45.32 60.35 10.83
CA ALA A 423 46.59 60.50 11.55
C ALA A 423 47.71 61.04 10.65
N VAL A 424 47.78 60.59 9.39
CA VAL A 424 48.78 61.07 8.43
C VAL A 424 48.46 62.49 7.94
N GLN A 425 47.19 62.86 7.82
CA GLN A 425 46.77 64.25 7.56
C GLN A 425 47.17 65.21 8.69
N ASP A 426 47.06 64.76 9.96
CA ASP A 426 47.54 65.53 11.10
C ASP A 426 49.07 65.74 11.04
N ILE A 427 49.84 64.73 10.59
CA ILE A 427 51.28 64.86 10.34
C ILE A 427 51.57 65.87 9.22
N GLU A 428 50.81 65.87 8.12
CA GLU A 428 50.96 66.86 7.04
C GLU A 428 50.73 68.28 7.57
N LYS A 429 49.70 68.45 8.41
CA LYS A 429 49.39 69.73 9.05
C LYS A 429 50.53 70.18 9.97
N SER A 430 51.05 69.30 10.84
CA SER A 430 52.20 69.60 11.69
C SER A 430 53.45 69.96 10.89
N ALA A 431 53.71 69.29 9.76
CA ALA A 431 54.84 69.63 8.89
C ALA A 431 54.70 71.04 8.29
N ASN A 432 53.49 71.45 7.90
CA ASN A 432 53.22 72.81 7.43
C ASN A 432 53.41 73.86 8.54
N GLU A 433 52.96 73.57 9.76
CA GLU A 433 53.18 74.45 10.92
C GLU A 433 54.68 74.61 11.23
N ILE A 434 55.46 73.52 11.19
CA ILE A 434 56.91 73.56 11.33
C ILE A 434 57.55 74.42 10.23
N SER A 435 57.13 74.25 8.97
CA SER A 435 57.65 75.07 7.84
C SER A 435 57.43 76.57 8.05
N ASN A 436 56.28 76.96 8.63
CA ASN A 436 56.00 78.35 8.99
C ASN A 436 56.94 78.84 10.11
N ILE A 437 57.16 78.04 11.15
CA ILE A 437 58.09 78.38 12.25
C ILE A 437 59.52 78.56 11.70
N ILE A 438 59.97 77.67 10.82
CA ILE A 438 61.30 77.77 10.20
C ILE A 438 61.44 79.04 9.36
N SER A 439 60.36 79.46 8.68
CA SER A 439 60.35 80.72 7.92
C SER A 439 60.48 81.94 8.84
N VAL A 440 59.85 81.93 10.02
CA VAL A 440 60.03 82.97 11.05
C VAL A 440 61.47 82.96 11.60
N ILE A 441 62.08 81.79 11.82
CA ILE A 441 63.47 81.68 12.29
C ILE A 441 64.45 82.26 11.26
N ASP A 442 64.24 81.98 9.97
CA ASP A 442 65.05 82.56 8.87
C ASP A 442 64.92 84.10 8.85
N GLU A 443 63.71 84.63 9.06
CA GLU A 443 63.47 86.07 9.17
C GLU A 443 64.18 86.69 10.40
N ILE A 444 64.14 86.04 11.56
CA ILE A 444 64.87 86.46 12.76
C ILE A 444 66.38 86.44 12.51
N ALA A 445 66.90 85.41 11.85
CA ALA A 445 68.31 85.31 11.50
C ALA A 445 68.73 86.44 10.54
N PHE A 446 67.90 86.77 9.55
CA PHE A 446 68.13 87.89 8.64
C PHE A 446 68.15 89.24 9.37
N GLN A 447 67.16 89.49 10.24
CA GLN A 447 67.10 90.69 11.06
C GLN A 447 68.32 90.81 11.98
N THR A 448 68.72 89.70 12.62
CA THR A 448 69.91 89.65 13.51
C THR A 448 71.20 89.94 12.73
N ASN A 449 71.33 89.42 11.52
CA ASN A 449 72.46 89.70 10.63
C ASN A 449 72.51 91.19 10.22
N LEU A 450 71.38 91.84 9.97
CA LEU A 450 71.31 93.28 9.70
C LEU A 450 71.63 94.13 10.94
N LEU A 451 71.13 93.76 12.12
CA LEU A 451 71.43 94.39 13.40
C LEU A 451 72.94 94.30 13.72
N ALA A 452 73.53 93.13 13.52
CA ALA A 452 74.95 92.89 13.73
C ALA A 452 75.81 93.67 12.72
N LEU A 453 75.38 93.80 11.47
CA LEU A 453 76.02 94.66 10.48
C LEU A 453 76.00 96.14 10.92
N ASN A 454 74.84 96.64 11.35
CA ASN A 454 74.69 98.01 11.83
C ASN A 454 75.57 98.26 13.07
N ALA A 455 75.61 97.32 14.02
CA ALA A 455 76.48 97.39 15.20
C ALA A 455 77.97 97.35 14.83
N GLY A 456 78.36 96.54 13.84
CA GLY A 456 79.73 96.49 13.32
C GLY A 456 80.16 97.79 12.66
N VAL A 457 79.26 98.45 11.92
CA VAL A 457 79.50 99.76 11.30
C VAL A 457 79.67 100.84 12.38
N GLU A 458 78.81 100.87 13.40
CA GLU A 458 78.91 101.86 14.49
C GLU A 458 80.15 101.61 15.37
N ALA A 459 80.55 100.35 15.57
CA ALA A 459 81.80 99.99 16.24
C ALA A 459 83.04 100.45 15.46
N ALA A 460 83.04 100.34 14.12
CA ALA A 460 84.10 100.88 13.28
C ALA A 460 84.16 102.42 13.34
N ARG A 461 83.00 103.08 13.50
CA ARG A 461 82.87 104.53 13.64
C ARG A 461 83.42 105.05 14.98
N ALA A 462 83.36 104.24 16.04
CA ALA A 462 83.90 104.55 17.37
C ALA A 462 85.43 104.39 17.50
N GLY A 463 86.14 103.96 16.46
CA GLY A 463 87.61 103.88 16.43
C GLY A 463 88.19 102.87 17.45
N ASP A 464 89.26 103.24 18.15
CA ASP A 464 89.96 102.34 19.09
C ASP A 464 89.09 101.86 20.27
N ALA A 465 88.09 102.66 20.69
CA ALA A 465 87.17 102.28 21.76
C ALA A 465 86.13 101.23 21.34
N GLY A 466 85.88 101.07 20.02
CA GLY A 466 84.89 100.16 19.47
C GLY A 466 85.40 98.76 19.09
N LYS A 467 86.72 98.50 19.20
CA LYS A 467 87.34 97.23 18.75
C LYS A 467 86.72 95.98 19.37
N GLY A 468 86.40 95.99 20.67
CA GLY A 468 85.73 94.88 21.35
C GLY A 468 84.29 94.65 20.85
N PHE A 469 83.54 95.72 20.62
CA PHE A 469 82.19 95.66 20.07
C PHE A 469 82.17 95.19 18.61
N ALA A 470 83.18 95.53 17.81
CA ALA A 470 83.31 95.08 16.43
C ALA A 470 83.50 93.56 16.33
N VAL A 471 84.29 92.96 17.23
CA VAL A 471 84.48 91.50 17.30
C VAL A 471 83.17 90.80 17.68
N VAL A 472 82.46 91.31 18.69
CA VAL A 472 81.15 90.76 19.08
C VAL A 472 80.13 90.89 17.95
N ALA A 473 80.08 92.03 17.25
CA ALA A 473 79.20 92.23 16.12
C ALA A 473 79.52 91.27 14.96
N GLN A 474 80.78 90.97 14.69
CA GLN A 474 81.18 89.98 13.69
C GLN A 474 80.77 88.55 14.11
N GLU A 475 80.97 88.17 15.37
CA GLU A 475 80.57 86.85 15.89
C GLU A 475 79.05 86.65 15.84
N VAL A 476 78.27 87.67 16.23
CA VAL A 476 76.80 87.65 16.13
C VAL A 476 76.35 87.56 14.68
N ARG A 477 77.04 88.23 13.76
CA ARG A 477 76.75 88.16 12.32
C ARG A 477 77.01 86.76 11.76
N GLU A 478 78.15 86.16 12.12
CA GLU A 478 78.50 84.80 11.70
C GLU A 478 77.52 83.77 12.26
N LEU A 479 77.11 83.92 13.53
CA LEU A 479 76.07 83.10 14.14
C LEU A 479 74.71 83.25 13.44
N ALA A 480 74.32 84.48 13.10
CA ALA A 480 73.08 84.75 12.38
C ALA A 480 73.09 84.11 10.98
N GLN A 481 74.22 84.18 10.26
CA GLN A 481 74.37 83.53 8.95
C GLN A 481 74.36 82.00 9.06
N ARG A 482 74.96 81.42 10.11
CA ARG A 482 74.87 79.99 10.41
C ARG A 482 73.43 79.57 10.72
N SER A 483 72.69 80.36 11.48
CA SER A 483 71.28 80.12 11.79
C SER A 483 70.40 80.18 10.54
N ALA A 484 70.61 81.16 9.65
CA ALA A 484 69.89 81.25 8.37
C ALA A 484 70.16 80.03 7.46
N ASN A 485 71.41 79.61 7.36
CA ASN A 485 71.76 78.41 6.59
C ASN A 485 71.11 77.14 7.18
N ALA A 486 71.16 76.97 8.49
CA ALA A 486 70.51 75.83 9.17
C ALA A 486 68.99 75.87 9.00
N ALA A 487 68.35 77.03 9.11
CA ALA A 487 66.92 77.20 8.85
C ALA A 487 66.57 76.79 7.41
N LYS A 488 67.37 77.20 6.42
CA LYS A 488 67.18 76.82 5.01
C LYS A 488 67.32 75.31 4.78
N GLU A 489 68.29 74.65 5.41
CA GLU A 489 68.46 73.19 5.33
C GLU A 489 67.26 72.46 5.95
N ILE A 490 66.80 72.88 7.14
CA ILE A 490 65.61 72.31 7.78
C ILE A 490 64.37 72.53 6.90
N LYS A 491 64.22 73.70 6.27
CA LYS A 491 63.11 73.99 5.37
C LYS A 491 63.05 73.01 4.19
N VAL A 492 64.20 72.69 3.59
CA VAL A 492 64.29 71.68 2.52
C VAL A 492 63.90 70.28 3.03
N LEU A 493 64.38 69.88 4.21
CA LEU A 493 64.03 68.59 4.81
C LEU A 493 62.53 68.48 5.12
N ILE A 494 61.94 69.52 5.71
CA ILE A 494 60.50 69.55 6.03
C ILE A 494 59.65 69.56 4.75
N HIS A 495 60.06 70.28 3.71
CA HIS A 495 59.38 70.24 2.41
C HIS A 495 59.36 68.82 1.84
N ARG A 496 60.53 68.16 1.80
CA ARG A 496 60.64 66.79 1.31
C ARG A 496 59.81 65.80 2.14
N SER A 497 59.84 65.92 3.46
CA SER A 497 58.98 65.12 4.35
C SER A 497 57.49 65.36 4.07
N GLY A 498 57.09 66.61 3.81
CA GLY A 498 55.71 66.95 3.43
C GLY A 498 55.28 66.31 2.11
N GLU A 499 56.15 66.29 1.10
CA GLU A 499 55.89 65.58 -0.17
C GLU A 499 55.71 64.07 0.05
N GLN A 500 56.59 63.44 0.86
CA GLN A 500 56.50 62.01 1.19
C GLN A 500 55.23 61.67 1.99
N VAL A 501 54.82 62.54 2.92
CA VAL A 501 53.57 62.38 3.66
C VAL A 501 52.38 62.45 2.71
N ARG A 502 52.35 63.40 1.77
CA ARG A 502 51.26 63.54 0.79
C ARG A 502 51.15 62.34 -0.14
N GLU A 503 52.28 61.80 -0.60
CA GLU A 503 52.33 60.55 -1.36
C GLU A 503 51.80 59.37 -0.52
N GLY A 504 52.19 59.30 0.76
CA GLY A 504 51.69 58.32 1.72
C GLY A 504 50.18 58.39 1.92
N VAL A 505 49.60 59.59 2.10
CA VAL A 505 48.15 59.80 2.19
C VAL A 505 47.44 59.28 0.94
N ALA A 506 47.98 59.58 -0.25
CA ALA A 506 47.40 59.11 -1.51
C ALA A 506 47.41 57.57 -1.63
N LEU A 507 48.50 56.91 -1.24
CA LEU A 507 48.60 55.45 -1.24
C LEU A 507 47.64 54.79 -0.25
N VAL A 508 47.53 55.34 0.97
CA VAL A 508 46.60 54.85 1.99
C VAL A 508 45.15 55.08 1.56
N GLY A 509 44.84 56.20 0.91
CA GLY A 509 43.53 56.48 0.32
C GLY A 509 43.13 55.45 -0.74
N ARG A 510 44.02 55.15 -1.70
CA ARG A 510 43.80 54.08 -2.70
C ARG A 510 43.63 52.70 -2.06
N THR A 511 44.32 52.44 -0.95
CA THR A 511 44.13 51.21 -0.17
C THR A 511 42.73 51.15 0.45
N GLY A 512 42.22 52.28 0.94
CA GLY A 512 40.86 52.40 1.45
C GLY A 512 39.79 52.15 0.38
N GLU A 513 39.96 52.72 -0.82
CA GLU A 513 39.09 52.47 -1.97
C GLU A 513 39.09 50.99 -2.37
N ALA A 514 40.25 50.34 -2.42
CA ALA A 514 40.36 48.92 -2.73
C ALA A 514 39.67 48.04 -1.67
N LEU A 515 39.82 48.37 -0.39
CA LEU A 515 39.12 47.67 0.70
C LEU A 515 37.61 47.84 0.63
N ALA A 516 37.11 49.03 0.25
CA ALA A 516 35.69 49.25 0.04
C ALA A 516 35.14 48.36 -1.08
N GLY A 517 35.87 48.22 -2.19
CA GLY A 517 35.53 47.28 -3.26
C GLY A 517 35.46 45.82 -2.78
N ILE A 518 36.42 45.39 -1.95
CA ILE A 518 36.41 44.04 -1.36
C ILE A 518 35.17 43.83 -0.47
N VAL A 519 34.77 44.82 0.32
CA VAL A 519 33.56 44.72 1.15
C VAL A 519 32.31 44.50 0.29
N ASP A 520 32.20 45.21 -0.83
CA ASP A 520 31.09 45.04 -1.77
C ASP A 520 31.10 43.65 -2.45
N GLU A 521 32.27 43.16 -2.88
CA GLU A 521 32.42 41.80 -3.43
C GLU A 521 32.05 40.71 -2.40
N VAL A 522 32.51 40.85 -1.15
CA VAL A 522 32.17 39.91 -0.07
C VAL A 522 30.67 39.91 0.24
N ARG A 523 30.01 41.06 0.15
CA ARG A 523 28.55 41.17 0.29
C ARG A 523 27.80 40.44 -0.84
N GLU A 524 28.27 40.57 -2.08
CA GLU A 524 27.74 39.81 -3.22
C GLU A 524 27.93 38.29 -3.03
N ILE A 525 29.11 37.85 -2.59
CA ILE A 525 29.38 36.44 -2.29
C ILE A 525 28.41 35.92 -1.22
N ASN A 526 28.21 36.67 -0.14
CA ASN A 526 27.28 36.29 0.92
C ASN A 526 25.84 36.10 0.39
N ARG A 527 25.37 37.03 -0.45
CA ARG A 527 24.06 36.91 -1.12
C ARG A 527 23.96 35.63 -1.95
N HIS A 528 25.00 35.28 -2.70
CA HIS A 528 25.03 34.04 -3.47
C HIS A 528 25.02 32.79 -2.59
N VAL A 529 25.82 32.77 -1.52
CA VAL A 529 25.86 31.64 -0.57
C VAL A 529 24.50 31.46 0.11
N ALA A 530 23.86 32.54 0.55
CA ALA A 530 22.51 32.49 1.14
C ALA A 530 21.47 31.93 0.15
N SER A 531 21.56 32.30 -1.13
CA SER A 531 20.71 31.73 -2.18
C SER A 531 20.97 30.23 -2.36
N ILE A 532 22.23 29.79 -2.38
CA ILE A 532 22.60 28.37 -2.49
C ILE A 532 22.03 27.58 -1.31
N VAL A 533 22.18 28.07 -0.08
CA VAL A 533 21.62 27.42 1.12
C VAL A 533 20.10 27.27 1.00
N THR A 534 19.40 28.31 0.53
CA THR A 534 17.95 28.28 0.35
C THR A 534 17.54 27.27 -0.72
N SER A 535 18.14 27.33 -1.92
CA SER A 535 17.86 26.40 -3.00
C SER A 535 18.20 24.95 -2.65
N THR A 536 19.27 24.72 -1.88
CA THR A 536 19.66 23.36 -1.47
C THR A 536 18.68 22.78 -0.44
N ARG A 537 18.10 23.62 0.43
CA ARG A 537 17.01 23.21 1.33
C ARG A 537 15.74 22.85 0.55
N GLU A 538 15.37 23.65 -0.44
CA GLU A 538 14.23 23.34 -1.32
C GLU A 538 14.44 22.04 -2.10
N GLN A 539 15.63 21.83 -2.67
CA GLN A 539 16.00 20.57 -3.33
C GLN A 539 15.94 19.39 -2.37
N SER A 540 16.41 19.53 -1.12
CA SER A 540 16.33 18.47 -0.12
C SER A 540 14.88 18.09 0.19
N THR A 541 13.97 19.06 0.26
CA THR A 541 12.54 18.79 0.43
C THR A 541 11.97 18.07 -0.79
N GLY A 542 12.26 18.55 -2.01
CA GLY A 542 11.81 17.91 -3.25
C GLY A 542 12.33 16.48 -3.41
N LEU A 543 13.59 16.22 -3.04
CA LEU A 543 14.15 14.86 -3.04
C LEU A 543 13.47 13.95 -2.02
N SER A 544 13.05 14.48 -0.86
CA SER A 544 12.27 13.71 0.12
C SER A 544 10.89 13.31 -0.45
N GLU A 545 10.24 14.20 -1.21
CA GLU A 545 8.97 13.90 -1.87
C GLU A 545 9.15 12.86 -2.99
N ILE A 546 10.21 13.00 -3.80
CA ILE A 546 10.56 12.01 -4.83
C ILE A 546 10.87 10.65 -4.18
N SER A 547 11.58 10.63 -3.06
CA SER A 547 11.88 9.39 -2.32
C SER A 547 10.61 8.69 -1.86
N ALA A 548 9.65 9.45 -1.32
CA ALA A 548 8.34 8.92 -0.96
C ALA A 548 7.58 8.36 -2.18
N ALA A 549 7.65 9.04 -3.33
CA ALA A 549 7.03 8.57 -4.57
C ALA A 549 7.67 7.28 -5.10
N VAL A 550 9.00 7.17 -5.05
CA VAL A 550 9.73 5.94 -5.43
C VAL A 550 9.34 4.77 -4.52
N ASN A 551 9.23 5.00 -3.20
CA ASN A 551 8.76 3.99 -2.25
C ASN A 551 7.31 3.54 -2.54
N LEU A 552 6.45 4.45 -3.00
CA LEU A 552 5.10 4.10 -3.45
C LEU A 552 5.14 3.27 -4.75
N MET A 553 6.04 3.58 -5.68
CA MET A 553 6.24 2.79 -6.90
C MET A 553 6.75 1.38 -6.59
N ASP A 554 7.66 1.23 -5.62
CA ASP A 554 8.12 -0.09 -5.15
C ASP A 554 6.95 -0.93 -4.60
N GLN A 555 6.14 -0.36 -3.71
CA GLN A 555 4.94 -1.03 -3.20
C GLN A 555 3.95 -1.40 -4.31
N GLY A 556 3.76 -0.53 -5.31
CA GLY A 556 2.95 -0.81 -6.48
C GLY A 556 3.50 -1.97 -7.31
N THR A 557 4.83 -2.01 -7.46
CA THR A 557 5.54 -3.07 -8.19
C THR A 557 5.40 -4.42 -7.48
N GLN A 558 5.53 -4.46 -6.15
CA GLN A 558 5.30 -5.68 -5.36
C GLN A 558 3.84 -6.16 -5.44
N LYS A 559 2.87 -5.23 -5.40
CA LYS A 559 1.45 -5.57 -5.60
C LYS A 559 1.18 -6.12 -6.99
N ASN A 560 1.83 -5.58 -8.02
CA ASN A 560 1.73 -6.11 -9.37
C ASN A 560 2.30 -7.52 -9.45
N ALA A 561 3.44 -7.80 -8.81
CA ALA A 561 4.00 -9.16 -8.77
C ALA A 561 3.04 -10.15 -8.11
N ALA A 562 2.47 -9.80 -6.95
CA ALA A 562 1.46 -10.63 -6.28
C ALA A 562 0.19 -10.81 -7.13
N MET A 563 -0.25 -9.76 -7.83
CA MET A 563 -1.40 -9.82 -8.73
C MET A 563 -1.13 -10.74 -9.93
N VAL A 564 0.08 -10.70 -10.50
CA VAL A 564 0.52 -11.60 -11.57
C VAL A 564 0.53 -13.04 -11.11
N GLU A 565 1.07 -13.35 -9.93
CA GLU A 565 1.03 -14.72 -9.36
C GLU A 565 -0.42 -15.20 -9.19
N GLN A 566 -1.28 -14.37 -8.60
CA GLN A 566 -2.69 -14.71 -8.39
C GLN A 566 -3.43 -14.90 -9.71
N THR A 567 -3.16 -14.07 -10.72
CA THR A 567 -3.79 -14.13 -12.03
C THR A 567 -3.33 -15.37 -12.79
N THR A 568 -2.04 -15.71 -12.70
CA THR A 568 -1.47 -16.93 -13.27
C THR A 568 -2.11 -18.17 -12.65
N ALA A 569 -2.23 -18.22 -11.33
CA ALA A 569 -2.87 -19.33 -10.61
C ALA A 569 -4.38 -19.46 -10.94
N ALA A 570 -5.09 -18.34 -11.00
CA ALA A 570 -6.51 -18.32 -11.35
C ALA A 570 -6.74 -18.80 -12.79
N SER A 571 -5.98 -18.27 -13.76
CA SER A 571 -6.09 -18.67 -15.17
C SER A 571 -5.67 -20.12 -15.39
N GLY A 572 -4.63 -20.61 -14.70
CA GLY A 572 -4.26 -22.03 -14.72
C GLY A 572 -5.37 -22.93 -14.18
N SER A 573 -6.06 -22.50 -13.12
CA SER A 573 -7.22 -23.24 -12.57
C SER A 573 -8.40 -23.24 -13.53
N LEU A 574 -8.69 -22.11 -14.19
CA LEU A 574 -9.72 -21.99 -15.23
C LEU A 574 -9.44 -22.91 -16.43
N ALA A 575 -8.21 -22.91 -16.94
CA ALA A 575 -7.79 -23.81 -18.01
C ALA A 575 -7.95 -25.28 -17.60
N SER A 576 -7.55 -25.65 -16.38
CA SER A 576 -7.74 -27.01 -15.87
C SER A 576 -9.22 -27.39 -15.74
N GLN A 577 -10.10 -26.46 -15.33
CA GLN A 577 -11.54 -26.70 -15.23
C GLN A 577 -12.20 -26.84 -16.60
N ALA A 578 -11.80 -26.01 -17.57
CA ALA A 578 -12.27 -26.08 -18.95
C ALA A 578 -11.84 -27.40 -19.62
N SER A 579 -10.58 -27.80 -19.42
CA SER A 579 -10.07 -29.10 -19.87
C SER A 579 -10.81 -30.28 -19.24
N ALA A 580 -11.08 -30.23 -17.93
CA ALA A 580 -11.88 -31.26 -17.25
C ALA A 580 -13.32 -31.35 -17.79
N LEU A 581 -13.96 -30.20 -18.07
CA LEU A 581 -15.29 -30.15 -18.67
C LEU A 581 -15.28 -30.74 -20.09
N ASN A 582 -14.27 -30.43 -20.90
CA ASN A 582 -14.09 -31.02 -22.23
C ASN A 582 -13.90 -32.54 -22.16
N MET A 583 -13.15 -33.06 -21.18
CA MET A 583 -13.02 -34.51 -20.96
C MET A 583 -14.34 -35.18 -20.57
N LEU A 584 -15.17 -34.52 -19.76
CA LEU A 584 -16.51 -35.02 -19.42
C LEU A 584 -17.43 -35.01 -20.65
N LEU A 585 -17.38 -33.95 -21.46
CA LEU A 585 -18.14 -33.85 -22.71
C LEU A 585 -17.73 -34.89 -23.74
N ALA A 586 -16.44 -35.27 -23.79
CA ALA A 586 -15.93 -36.30 -24.70
C ALA A 586 -16.53 -37.70 -24.45
N GLN A 587 -17.18 -37.92 -23.30
CA GLN A 587 -17.94 -39.15 -23.03
C GLN A 587 -19.24 -39.22 -23.84
N PHE A 588 -19.73 -38.08 -24.32
CA PHE A 588 -20.93 -37.98 -25.14
C PHE A 588 -20.56 -37.97 -26.62
N LYS A 589 -21.20 -38.83 -27.41
CA LYS A 589 -21.15 -38.72 -28.87
C LYS A 589 -22.08 -37.61 -29.29
N LEU A 590 -21.50 -36.46 -29.56
CA LEU A 590 -22.16 -35.35 -30.23
C LEU A 590 -21.91 -35.56 -31.73
N ARG A 591 -22.93 -35.33 -32.57
CA ARG A 591 -22.72 -35.37 -34.02
C ARG A 591 -21.70 -34.28 -34.32
N ASP A 592 -20.54 -34.68 -34.84
CA ASP A 592 -19.58 -33.73 -35.36
C ASP A 592 -20.33 -32.88 -36.38
N ALA A 593 -20.61 -31.64 -36.02
CA ALA A 593 -20.58 -30.60 -37.02
C ALA A 593 -19.10 -30.55 -37.42
N ALA A 594 -18.74 -31.38 -38.40
CA ALA A 594 -17.66 -31.04 -39.30
C ALA A 594 -18.12 -29.74 -40.01
N GLU A 595 -18.06 -28.62 -39.29
CA GLU A 595 -17.76 -27.37 -39.93
C GLU A 595 -16.38 -27.56 -40.55
N ASN A 596 -16.33 -27.32 -41.85
CA ASN A 596 -15.13 -27.35 -42.65
C ASN A 596 -14.04 -26.47 -42.02
N ILE A 597 -13.25 -27.01 -41.10
CA ILE A 597 -11.90 -26.52 -40.89
C ILE A 597 -11.14 -26.98 -42.12
N LEU A 598 -11.16 -26.14 -43.16
CA LEU A 598 -10.28 -26.28 -44.31
C LEU A 598 -8.85 -26.20 -43.79
N VAL A 599 -8.23 -27.36 -43.59
CA VAL A 599 -6.79 -27.45 -43.35
C VAL A 599 -6.10 -26.83 -44.57
N ALA A 600 -5.27 -25.83 -44.30
CA ALA A 600 -4.51 -25.08 -45.28
C ALA A 600 -3.69 -26.05 -46.18
N GLY A 601 -4.14 -26.23 -47.42
CA GLY A 601 -3.39 -26.96 -48.44
C GLY A 601 -2.22 -26.12 -48.98
N PRO A 602 -1.26 -26.72 -49.72
CA PRO A 602 -0.06 -26.05 -50.24
C PRO A 602 -0.32 -24.88 -51.21
N ALA A 603 -1.58 -24.62 -51.57
CA ALA A 603 -2.03 -23.49 -52.38
C ALA A 603 -2.65 -22.33 -51.57
N SER A 604 -2.68 -22.43 -50.24
CA SER A 604 -3.19 -21.37 -49.38
C SER A 604 -2.18 -20.21 -49.27
N VAL A 605 -2.60 -19.03 -49.72
CA VAL A 605 -1.77 -17.81 -49.69
C VAL A 605 -2.03 -17.08 -48.38
N PRO A 606 -0.99 -16.71 -47.61
CA PRO A 606 -1.17 -15.99 -46.35
C PRO A 606 -1.82 -14.61 -46.61
N GLN A 607 -3.00 -14.40 -46.04
CA GLN A 607 -3.63 -13.08 -46.00
C GLN A 607 -3.01 -12.25 -44.86
N PRO A 608 -2.56 -11.01 -45.13
CA PRO A 608 -1.99 -10.16 -44.10
C PRO A 608 -3.06 -9.76 -43.08
N SER A 609 -2.71 -9.85 -41.79
CA SER A 609 -3.61 -9.49 -40.68
C SER A 609 -4.09 -8.03 -40.78
N PRO A 610 -5.41 -7.77 -40.67
CA PRO A 610 -5.97 -6.42 -40.61
C PRO A 610 -5.36 -5.56 -39.48
N ALA A 611 -4.93 -6.20 -38.39
CA ALA A 611 -4.26 -5.53 -37.27
C ALA A 611 -2.88 -4.97 -37.65
N ARG A 612 -2.12 -5.67 -38.50
CA ARG A 612 -0.84 -5.14 -39.03
C ARG A 612 -1.06 -3.97 -39.99
N ALA A 613 -2.12 -4.03 -40.80
CA ALA A 613 -2.48 -2.92 -41.69
C ALA A 613 -2.91 -1.67 -40.91
N MET A 614 -3.56 -1.83 -39.76
CA MET A 614 -3.90 -0.73 -38.86
C MET A 614 -2.68 -0.17 -38.12
N GLY A 615 -1.78 -1.04 -37.63
CA GLY A 615 -0.51 -0.63 -37.03
C GLY A 615 0.38 0.16 -38.00
N GLN A 616 0.46 -0.25 -39.27
CA GLN A 616 1.19 0.49 -40.31
C GLN A 616 0.56 1.84 -40.66
N LYS A 617 -0.77 1.95 -40.65
CA LYS A 617 -1.46 3.24 -40.84
C LYS A 617 -1.23 4.21 -39.67
N ILE A 618 -1.17 3.70 -38.45
CA ILE A 618 -0.86 4.51 -37.26
C ILE A 618 0.61 4.93 -37.27
N ALA A 619 1.54 4.02 -37.58
CA ALA A 619 2.96 4.35 -37.72
C ALA A 619 3.21 5.39 -38.84
N ALA A 620 2.48 5.31 -39.96
CA ALA A 620 2.57 6.30 -41.04
C ALA A 620 1.93 7.66 -40.67
N ALA A 621 0.93 7.68 -39.79
CA ALA A 621 0.29 8.92 -39.32
C ALA A 621 1.14 9.69 -38.32
N PHE A 622 2.03 9.01 -37.57
CA PHE A 622 2.94 9.63 -36.59
C PHE A 622 4.41 9.73 -37.07
N GLY A 623 4.76 9.10 -38.20
CA GLY A 623 6.13 8.98 -38.73
C GLY A 623 6.60 10.12 -39.65
N GLY A 624 6.25 11.37 -39.35
CA GLY A 624 6.73 12.55 -40.07
C GLY A 624 8.07 13.07 -39.52
N GLY A 625 9.13 12.26 -39.53
CA GLY A 625 10.44 12.70 -39.05
C GLY A 625 11.51 11.61 -39.12
N ARG A 626 12.62 11.91 -39.80
CA ARG A 626 13.72 11.03 -40.22
C ARG A 626 14.54 10.37 -39.09
N GLN A 627 14.02 10.31 -37.85
CA GLN A 627 14.70 9.75 -36.67
C GLN A 627 14.08 8.45 -36.13
N ALA A 628 12.91 8.02 -36.62
CA ALA A 628 12.27 6.77 -36.18
C ALA A 628 12.75 5.50 -36.91
N ALA A 629 13.63 5.62 -37.92
CA ALA A 629 14.13 4.46 -38.66
C ALA A 629 15.19 3.64 -37.89
N ALA A 630 15.82 4.22 -36.87
CA ALA A 630 16.79 3.50 -36.04
C ALA A 630 16.12 2.66 -34.93
N SER A 631 14.98 3.10 -34.40
CA SER A 631 14.27 2.37 -33.35
C SER A 631 13.37 1.24 -33.89
N ALA A 632 12.92 1.31 -35.15
CA ALA A 632 12.08 0.25 -35.72
C ALA A 632 12.81 -1.09 -35.91
N GLN A 633 14.15 -1.09 -35.90
CA GLN A 633 14.95 -2.30 -36.12
C GLN A 633 15.18 -3.10 -34.82
N GLU A 634 15.10 -2.46 -33.64
CA GLU A 634 15.17 -3.16 -32.34
C GLU A 634 13.84 -3.85 -31.97
N TRP A 635 12.70 -3.34 -32.46
CA TRP A 635 11.37 -3.88 -32.12
C TRP A 635 10.89 -5.02 -33.02
N SER A 636 11.66 -5.41 -34.05
CA SER A 636 11.31 -6.54 -34.92
C SER A 636 11.86 -7.89 -34.46
N GLU A 637 12.67 -7.92 -33.39
CA GLU A 637 13.22 -9.14 -32.79
C GLU A 637 12.48 -9.63 -31.52
N PHE A 638 11.40 -8.95 -31.12
CA PHE A 638 10.46 -9.41 -30.10
C PHE A 638 9.11 -9.71 -30.74
#